data_AF-A0A932XS32-F1
#
_entry.id   AF-A0A932XS32-F1
#
_cell.length_a   1.000
_cell.length_b   1.000
_cell.length_c   1.000
_cell.angle_alpha   90.00
_cell.angle_beta   90.00
_cell.angle_gamma   90.00
#
_symmetry.space_group_name_H-M   'P 1'
#
loop_
_entity.id
_entity.type
_entity.pdbx_description
1 polymer ?
#
loop_
_entity_poly.entity_id
_entity_poly.type
_entity_poly.pdbx_seq_one_letter_code
_entity_poly.pdbx_strand_id
1 'polypeptide(L)'
;MRMRPQVILTALVTLLWSMAPVGAVGTAERPKSPGAVTRSEEASRPETVKSGRVEVRGEWFYVDGEPFLVKGVGYSPYRPGQVPWKDRVDLAVMERDFQKIQDAGFNTIRTWSPLSPEAVALADRYGLMVLQGVWVEHNGDYGSAVFRDAMLQTVAKEVERAKQERNILGILVGNELQPEQVYQTGIPETEALLKHAWETVKARDAHRLVSYANWPSLSFLDASIWDMVCFNLYPYEPSSISYAFGLSSYVKHLKQTVARGKPLVVTETGLSVSPTPSAKRGYGGLTPAMQRTELLALWDGLFQAGAQGGVIFEWNDEWWKGDGTPDAESHDAADPEEWFGLMEFTSSEQVEGTPRPAYEALKTYNQAILLSPVEDEPYQDRVPVTVYATEGVAQIRVRLDQGKWWQATKLNRHWWKLQLPLGAKERAGQHTFVMEALDGKQKLLARLQRSILLSPPQPSTLIAVSTERTLYEVTTAIEPIRYTITVTDEAGAPLANRSVSWSVTEPQSHTDLTQTKVTDARGRIEATYLIHEPGIVTISAATPRTTLSPIHRVGAETYFVVRQQPVLNHIESLWERDLPNEVKEGLRHDAPLFQLANPGDERIVNYAKYGKFLDVGTAKYRYEITDWEGLAAAVGEGIYPNEAGLLKDPAYRAAKNAGKLEGSHWDFQFANVPQLNFFKWAEAEEELGVKQFYTALALERAGLWLQAVKAYHAVLVHYPTSVGWTAFDPPTPWYVGKVARDKIDAILRLHPELGMRLQDARVIVQRGFDNDVDNDLITASPGMLVNASAEEMNPPSVDVTTLPKRRQIGNGRVQLVQYENGHWQLLIDGAPWIIHGLTYGPSAVGETPDEGTLRDWMTADRNRNGVIDVLETFVDANRNNKQDPDEPTVGDFQLLKDLGVNTLRLYHTNHVTSISAPRAPGNYKVAKTLLRELYKKYGFMVIMGDFVGMYTVGSGAKWEEGTNYLDKTQRKRMTDSVKRMVNEFKDEPYILMWALGNENNYGGVHGIVGGTGNAGKYPAEYYGFVNELATWIHAADSNHPVSIGNGDLLFLDVIAKAAPAIDVFGANAYRGWQGFGRSFFEEVKRYLDKPVLITEYGCPSYQMDQSREVAERDQALYHLGNWVDLADNMAGRGVGSVIGGVVFEWSDEWWKAGQPPRFLPGTHDTQPNWAGPFPGGWNFEEWYGLTSQGDGRVSPFLRQLRVSYKLYRQLWKKTALLP
;
A
#
# COMPACT_ATOMS: atom_id res chain seq x y z
N MET A 1 50.40 -33.01 -6.73
CA MET A 1 51.11 -34.31 -6.86
C MET A 1 50.44 -35.10 -7.99
N ARG A 2 51.15 -35.93 -8.76
CA ARG A 2 50.60 -36.67 -9.94
C ARG A 2 49.59 -37.77 -9.48
N MET A 3 48.62 -38.29 -10.25
CA MET A 3 48.61 -38.66 -11.69
C MET A 3 47.22 -38.58 -12.40
N ARG A 4 47.29 -38.65 -13.74
CA ARG A 4 46.26 -38.82 -14.82
C ARG A 4 45.79 -40.32 -14.92
N PRO A 5 44.95 -40.81 -15.90
CA PRO A 5 44.59 -40.25 -17.23
C PRO A 5 43.18 -40.44 -17.89
N GLN A 6 42.84 -39.49 -18.80
CA GLN A 6 42.32 -39.58 -20.21
C GLN A 6 40.97 -40.28 -20.52
N VAL A 7 40.15 -39.88 -21.53
CA VAL A 7 40.35 -39.66 -23.00
C VAL A 7 39.24 -38.67 -23.52
N ILE A 8 39.52 -37.47 -24.09
CA ILE A 8 39.72 -37.07 -25.54
C ILE A 8 38.43 -37.16 -26.40
N LEU A 9 37.89 -36.13 -27.12
CA LEU A 9 38.33 -35.43 -28.38
C LEU A 9 37.40 -34.17 -28.65
N THR A 10 37.82 -32.88 -28.76
CA THR A 10 38.17 -32.04 -29.98
C THR A 10 36.96 -31.44 -30.78
N ALA A 11 36.92 -30.21 -31.36
CA ALA A 11 37.84 -29.06 -31.61
C ALA A 11 37.09 -27.70 -31.42
N LEU A 12 37.65 -26.56 -30.96
CA LEU A 12 38.70 -25.65 -31.50
C LEU A 12 38.27 -24.85 -32.78
N VAL A 13 38.56 -23.54 -32.99
CA VAL A 13 39.18 -22.44 -32.17
C VAL A 13 38.81 -21.08 -32.85
N THR A 14 38.31 -20.00 -32.21
CA THR A 14 38.87 -18.96 -31.29
C THR A 14 39.73 -17.84 -31.94
N LEU A 15 39.47 -16.55 -31.62
CA LEU A 15 40.34 -15.56 -30.90
C LEU A 15 39.97 -14.06 -31.12
N LEU A 16 39.69 -13.33 -30.01
CA LEU A 16 40.39 -12.12 -29.45
C LEU A 16 40.98 -11.01 -30.39
N TRP A 17 41.03 -9.69 -30.08
CA TRP A 17 40.45 -8.82 -29.01
C TRP A 17 40.60 -7.30 -29.35
N SER A 18 39.78 -6.46 -28.70
CA SER A 18 39.96 -5.03 -28.28
C SER A 18 40.43 -3.86 -29.21
N MET A 19 39.52 -2.87 -29.32
CA MET A 19 39.69 -1.38 -29.34
C MET A 19 40.15 -0.59 -30.60
N ALA A 20 39.59 0.62 -30.71
CA ALA A 20 39.44 1.53 -31.86
C ALA A 20 40.68 2.47 -32.11
N PRO A 21 40.75 3.42 -33.11
CA PRO A 21 39.65 4.00 -33.93
C PRO A 21 39.95 4.39 -35.43
N VAL A 22 38.89 4.86 -36.13
CA VAL A 22 38.81 5.86 -37.25
C VAL A 22 39.85 5.84 -38.41
N GLY A 23 39.38 5.84 -39.67
CA GLY A 23 39.99 6.71 -40.71
C GLY A 23 40.30 6.20 -42.14
N ALA A 24 39.28 5.77 -42.91
CA ALA A 24 39.08 5.99 -44.38
C ALA A 24 40.13 5.60 -45.49
N VAL A 25 39.56 5.26 -46.68
CA VAL A 25 40.16 5.13 -48.04
C VAL A 25 41.14 3.94 -48.27
N GLY A 26 41.07 3.11 -49.32
CA GLY A 26 40.06 2.96 -50.40
C GLY A 26 40.66 2.42 -51.72
N THR A 27 40.00 1.44 -52.37
CA THR A 27 40.15 1.01 -53.81
C THR A 27 41.50 0.38 -54.26
N ALA A 28 41.61 -0.50 -55.28
CA ALA A 28 40.65 -1.37 -56.01
C ALA A 28 41.38 -2.40 -56.93
N GLU A 29 40.71 -3.53 -57.25
CA GLU A 29 40.77 -4.33 -58.51
C GLU A 29 42.12 -4.93 -59.02
N ARG A 30 42.24 -6.08 -59.74
CA ARG A 30 41.50 -6.72 -60.89
C ARG A 30 42.15 -8.14 -61.18
N PRO A 31 41.96 -8.91 -62.30
CA PRO A 31 40.91 -8.96 -63.36
C PRO A 31 40.44 -10.39 -63.88
N LYS A 32 39.22 -10.46 -64.46
CA LYS A 32 38.74 -11.12 -65.74
C LYS A 32 39.13 -12.59 -66.14
N SER A 33 38.22 -13.56 -66.41
CA SER A 33 37.17 -13.81 -67.49
C SER A 33 37.65 -14.74 -68.65
N PRO A 34 36.86 -15.44 -69.53
CA PRO A 34 35.47 -15.15 -70.00
C PRO A 34 34.52 -16.37 -70.35
N GLY A 35 33.28 -16.10 -70.82
CA GLY A 35 32.38 -17.05 -71.52
C GLY A 35 30.86 -16.78 -71.33
N ALA A 36 30.01 -16.82 -72.38
CA ALA A 36 28.59 -16.38 -72.30
C ALA A 36 27.58 -17.21 -73.13
N VAL A 37 26.32 -17.32 -72.65
CA VAL A 37 25.09 -17.75 -73.38
C VAL A 37 23.85 -17.00 -72.83
N THR A 38 22.69 -17.04 -73.51
CA THR A 38 21.57 -16.07 -73.51
C THR A 38 20.24 -16.49 -72.82
N ARG A 39 19.38 -15.47 -72.59
CA ARG A 39 17.93 -15.43 -72.19
C ARG A 39 17.08 -16.71 -72.30
N SER A 40 16.20 -16.94 -71.31
CA SER A 40 14.72 -16.72 -71.41
C SER A 40 13.91 -17.07 -70.15
N GLU A 41 12.72 -16.46 -70.04
CA GLU A 41 11.57 -16.74 -69.14
C GLU A 41 11.37 -15.85 -67.89
N GLU A 42 10.47 -14.86 -68.06
CA GLU A 42 9.74 -14.20 -66.98
C GLU A 42 8.61 -15.10 -66.49
N ALA A 43 8.52 -15.33 -65.17
CA ALA A 43 7.30 -15.80 -64.53
C ALA A 43 6.67 -14.63 -63.77
N SER A 44 5.75 -13.91 -64.43
CA SER A 44 5.03 -12.78 -63.87
C SER A 44 4.17 -13.20 -62.67
N ARG A 45 4.56 -12.76 -61.46
CA ARG A 45 3.62 -12.67 -60.34
C ARG A 45 2.80 -11.39 -60.56
N PRO A 46 1.46 -11.43 -60.53
CA PRO A 46 0.66 -10.23 -60.78
C PRO A 46 0.82 -9.25 -59.62
N GLU A 47 1.28 -8.03 -59.93
CA GLU A 47 1.12 -6.86 -59.07
C GLU A 47 -0.37 -6.53 -58.93
N THR A 48 -1.03 -7.25 -58.03
CA THR A 48 -2.29 -6.79 -57.44
C THR A 48 -1.92 -6.00 -56.20
N VAL A 49 -1.92 -4.67 -56.34
CA VAL A 49 -1.85 -3.76 -55.20
C VAL A 49 -3.05 -4.09 -54.31
N LYS A 50 -2.81 -4.83 -53.22
CA LYS A 50 -3.83 -5.11 -52.21
C LYS A 50 -4.40 -3.77 -51.76
N SER A 51 -5.72 -3.65 -51.76
CA SER A 51 -6.34 -2.44 -51.26
C SER A 51 -6.20 -2.33 -49.74
N GLY A 52 -5.97 -3.45 -49.05
CA GLY A 52 -5.99 -3.60 -47.60
C GLY A 52 -7.26 -3.04 -46.99
N ARG A 53 -8.36 -3.08 -47.76
CA ARG A 53 -9.67 -2.62 -47.33
C ARG A 53 -10.22 -3.67 -46.37
N VAL A 54 -10.13 -3.36 -45.09
CA VAL A 54 -10.74 -4.13 -44.02
C VAL A 54 -12.19 -3.70 -43.85
N GLU A 55 -13.10 -4.67 -43.73
CA GLU A 55 -14.51 -4.45 -43.42
C GLU A 55 -15.02 -5.51 -42.44
N VAL A 56 -16.12 -5.21 -41.74
CA VAL A 56 -16.92 -6.19 -41.00
C VAL A 56 -18.26 -6.34 -41.71
N ARG A 57 -18.70 -7.59 -41.94
CA ARG A 57 -20.02 -7.88 -42.52
C ARG A 57 -20.68 -9.01 -41.73
N GLY A 58 -21.65 -8.64 -40.90
CA GLY A 58 -22.14 -9.54 -39.84
C GLY A 58 -20.98 -9.95 -38.95
N GLU A 59 -20.89 -11.24 -38.62
CA GLU A 59 -19.88 -11.73 -37.69
C GLU A 59 -18.46 -11.81 -38.27
N TRP A 60 -18.25 -11.55 -39.56
CA TRP A 60 -16.98 -11.85 -40.24
C TRP A 60 -16.20 -10.60 -40.66
N PHE A 61 -14.89 -10.64 -40.43
CA PHE A 61 -13.93 -9.75 -41.09
C PHE A 61 -13.85 -10.06 -42.58
N TYR A 62 -13.60 -9.03 -43.38
CA TYR A 62 -13.29 -9.12 -44.79
C TYR A 62 -12.01 -8.33 -45.07
N VAL A 63 -11.05 -8.94 -45.74
CA VAL A 63 -9.81 -8.28 -46.19
C VAL A 63 -9.77 -8.37 -47.71
N ASP A 64 -9.65 -7.23 -48.40
CA ASP A 64 -9.74 -7.13 -49.86
C ASP A 64 -11.02 -7.76 -50.45
N GLY A 65 -12.10 -7.79 -49.66
CA GLY A 65 -13.40 -8.33 -50.06
C GLY A 65 -13.59 -9.84 -49.89
N GLU A 66 -12.59 -10.58 -49.40
CA GLU A 66 -12.73 -11.99 -49.01
C GLU A 66 -12.89 -12.16 -47.48
N PRO A 67 -13.72 -13.11 -46.99
CA PRO A 67 -13.86 -13.33 -45.55
C PRO A 67 -12.54 -13.82 -44.93
N PHE A 68 -12.15 -13.23 -43.81
CA PHE A 68 -10.86 -13.44 -43.17
C PHE A 68 -11.04 -14.05 -41.77
N LEU A 69 -10.31 -15.13 -41.49
CA LEU A 69 -10.18 -15.72 -40.16
C LEU A 69 -8.83 -15.28 -39.57
N VAL A 70 -8.85 -14.65 -38.39
CA VAL A 70 -7.63 -14.17 -37.73
C VAL A 70 -6.92 -15.35 -37.06
N LYS A 71 -5.73 -15.68 -37.57
CA LYS A 71 -4.77 -16.63 -36.99
C LYS A 71 -3.58 -15.80 -36.50
N GLY A 72 -3.70 -15.30 -35.27
CA GLY A 72 -2.76 -14.38 -34.67
C GLY A 72 -1.70 -15.02 -33.79
N VAL A 73 -0.59 -14.29 -33.61
CA VAL A 73 0.38 -14.50 -32.53
C VAL A 73 0.75 -13.14 -31.91
N GLY A 74 0.88 -13.09 -30.59
CA GLY A 74 1.42 -11.94 -29.87
C GLY A 74 2.88 -11.76 -30.24
N TYR A 75 3.26 -10.58 -30.72
CA TYR A 75 4.57 -10.34 -31.28
C TYR A 75 5.28 -9.18 -30.56
N SER A 76 6.23 -9.57 -29.74
CA SER A 76 7.23 -8.70 -29.13
C SER A 76 8.58 -9.02 -29.78
N PRO A 77 9.25 -8.06 -30.43
CA PRO A 77 10.47 -8.33 -31.19
C PRO A 77 11.71 -8.49 -30.29
N TYR A 78 11.61 -8.20 -29.00
CA TYR A 78 12.74 -8.12 -28.07
C TYR A 78 13.41 -9.48 -27.86
N ARG A 79 14.67 -9.43 -27.47
CA ARG A 79 15.54 -10.57 -27.16
C ARG A 79 16.04 -10.42 -25.71
N PRO A 80 16.66 -11.45 -25.12
CA PRO A 80 17.39 -11.29 -23.86
C PRO A 80 18.27 -10.03 -23.85
N GLY A 81 18.25 -9.31 -22.72
CA GLY A 81 18.91 -8.01 -22.52
C GLY A 81 18.19 -6.79 -23.12
N GLN A 82 16.98 -6.94 -23.68
CA GLN A 82 16.24 -5.84 -24.32
C GLN A 82 14.85 -5.62 -23.71
N VAL A 83 14.44 -4.36 -23.52
CA VAL A 83 13.12 -3.99 -22.96
C VAL A 83 12.31 -3.04 -23.87
N PRO A 84 10.96 -3.13 -23.88
CA PRO A 84 10.14 -2.41 -24.86
C PRO A 84 10.23 -0.88 -24.86
N TRP A 85 10.38 -0.27 -23.69
CA TRP A 85 10.40 1.19 -23.53
C TRP A 85 11.77 1.84 -23.78
N LYS A 86 12.81 1.04 -24.02
CA LYS A 86 14.21 1.50 -24.13
C LYS A 86 14.82 1.12 -25.47
N ASP A 87 14.65 -0.12 -25.89
CA ASP A 87 15.44 -0.71 -26.96
C ASP A 87 14.71 -0.72 -28.32
N ARG A 88 15.49 -0.79 -29.39
CA ARG A 88 14.99 -0.92 -30.77
C ARG A 88 15.54 -2.18 -31.39
N VAL A 89 14.67 -2.94 -32.04
CA VAL A 89 15.03 -4.20 -32.71
C VAL A 89 15.24 -3.96 -34.20
N ASP A 90 16.25 -4.63 -34.77
CA ASP A 90 16.58 -4.56 -36.19
C ASP A 90 15.48 -5.23 -37.05
N LEU A 91 15.06 -4.57 -38.13
CA LEU A 91 14.12 -5.10 -39.11
C LEU A 91 14.58 -6.44 -39.69
N ALA A 92 15.88 -6.71 -39.78
CA ALA A 92 16.41 -7.99 -40.24
C ALA A 92 16.09 -9.14 -39.26
N VAL A 93 15.97 -8.86 -37.95
CA VAL A 93 15.53 -9.83 -36.94
C VAL A 93 14.03 -10.08 -37.11
N MET A 94 13.25 -9.00 -37.22
CA MET A 94 11.79 -9.08 -37.45
C MET A 94 11.44 -9.81 -38.75
N GLU A 95 12.24 -9.65 -39.81
CA GLU A 95 12.04 -10.31 -41.10
C GLU A 95 12.21 -11.84 -41.00
N ARG A 96 13.14 -12.32 -40.16
CA ARG A 96 13.32 -13.75 -39.89
C ARG A 96 12.22 -14.32 -39.01
N ASP A 97 11.74 -13.56 -38.04
CA ASP A 97 10.55 -13.91 -37.27
C ASP A 97 9.32 -14.00 -38.19
N PHE A 98 9.08 -13.01 -39.03
CA PHE A 98 7.92 -12.95 -39.93
C PHE A 98 7.92 -14.08 -40.97
N GLN A 99 9.08 -14.53 -41.45
CA GLN A 99 9.16 -15.74 -42.28
C GLN A 99 8.68 -16.98 -41.50
N LYS A 100 9.15 -17.18 -40.26
CA LYS A 100 8.72 -18.32 -39.42
C LYS A 100 7.23 -18.25 -39.06
N ILE A 101 6.70 -17.04 -38.78
CA ILE A 101 5.28 -16.78 -38.52
C ILE A 101 4.42 -17.12 -39.77
N GLN A 102 4.83 -16.67 -40.95
CA GLN A 102 4.18 -17.02 -42.23
C GLN A 102 4.24 -18.54 -42.50
N ASP A 103 5.39 -19.17 -42.30
CA ASP A 103 5.59 -20.62 -42.47
C ASP A 103 4.71 -21.45 -41.53
N ALA A 104 4.46 -20.95 -40.31
CA ALA A 104 3.51 -21.51 -39.35
C ALA A 104 2.04 -21.23 -39.71
N GLY A 105 1.78 -20.57 -40.84
CA GLY A 105 0.45 -20.29 -41.34
C GLY A 105 -0.33 -19.28 -40.50
N PHE A 106 0.32 -18.52 -39.60
CA PHE A 106 -0.29 -17.33 -39.03
C PHE A 106 -0.46 -16.26 -40.12
N ASN A 107 -1.46 -15.40 -39.97
CA ASN A 107 -1.78 -14.32 -40.92
C ASN A 107 -1.96 -12.96 -40.23
N THR A 108 -1.75 -12.89 -38.92
CA THR A 108 -1.87 -11.67 -38.13
C THR A 108 -0.83 -11.69 -37.01
N ILE A 109 -0.29 -10.52 -36.68
CA ILE A 109 0.45 -10.28 -35.44
C ILE A 109 -0.33 -9.32 -34.56
N ARG A 110 -0.33 -9.52 -33.24
CA ARG A 110 -0.84 -8.55 -32.26
C ARG A 110 0.32 -7.92 -31.53
N THR A 111 0.23 -6.62 -31.26
CA THR A 111 1.22 -5.89 -30.45
C THR A 111 0.51 -5.07 -29.37
N TRP A 112 1.17 -4.82 -28.24
CA TRP A 112 0.65 -3.96 -27.17
C TRP A 112 0.94 -2.47 -27.40
N SER A 113 2.01 -2.20 -28.16
CA SER A 113 2.39 -0.85 -28.62
C SER A 113 2.44 -0.78 -30.15
N PRO A 114 2.36 0.42 -30.74
CA PRO A 114 2.44 0.61 -32.19
C PRO A 114 3.82 0.22 -32.75
N LEU A 115 3.83 -0.55 -33.85
CA LEU A 115 5.04 -0.81 -34.63
C LEU A 115 5.44 0.42 -35.47
N SER A 116 6.72 0.53 -35.82
CA SER A 116 7.18 1.56 -36.75
C SER A 116 6.62 1.33 -38.17
N PRO A 117 6.45 2.37 -39.00
CA PRO A 117 5.93 2.21 -40.36
C PRO A 117 6.73 1.22 -41.21
N GLU A 118 8.05 1.14 -41.02
CA GLU A 118 8.94 0.20 -41.70
C GLU A 118 8.68 -1.25 -41.28
N ALA A 119 8.43 -1.49 -39.99
CA ALA A 119 8.07 -2.80 -39.45
C ALA A 119 6.67 -3.24 -39.90
N VAL A 120 5.70 -2.31 -39.97
CA VAL A 120 4.35 -2.59 -40.50
C VAL A 120 4.40 -2.89 -42.00
N ALA A 121 5.19 -2.14 -42.78
CA ALA A 121 5.41 -2.42 -44.20
C ALA A 121 6.17 -3.74 -44.44
N LEU A 122 7.09 -4.10 -43.55
CA LEU A 122 7.75 -5.41 -43.54
C LEU A 122 6.72 -6.53 -43.28
N ALA A 123 5.79 -6.37 -42.33
CA ALA A 123 4.72 -7.34 -42.09
C ALA A 123 3.85 -7.58 -43.33
N ASP A 124 3.52 -6.55 -44.11
CA ASP A 124 2.73 -6.69 -45.36
C ASP A 124 3.49 -7.49 -46.44
N ARG A 125 4.83 -7.36 -46.54
CA ARG A 125 5.64 -8.20 -47.46
C ARG A 125 5.49 -9.69 -47.17
N TYR A 126 5.28 -10.04 -45.90
CA TYR A 126 5.01 -11.41 -45.43
C TYR A 126 3.51 -11.75 -45.40
N GLY A 127 2.64 -10.84 -45.87
CA GLY A 127 1.19 -11.03 -45.91
C GLY A 127 0.54 -11.04 -44.52
N LEU A 128 1.22 -10.49 -43.52
CA LEU A 128 0.74 -10.41 -42.14
C LEU A 128 -0.05 -9.12 -41.92
N MET A 129 -1.26 -9.27 -41.39
CA MET A 129 -2.03 -8.16 -40.84
C MET A 129 -1.52 -7.79 -39.43
N VAL A 130 -1.74 -6.56 -38.99
CA VAL A 130 -1.38 -6.09 -37.65
C VAL A 130 -2.64 -5.74 -36.85
N LEU A 131 -2.85 -6.39 -35.71
CA LEU A 131 -3.83 -5.98 -34.71
C LEU A 131 -3.10 -5.11 -33.67
N GLN A 132 -3.18 -3.79 -33.86
CA GLN A 132 -2.26 -2.86 -33.22
C GLN A 132 -2.81 -2.34 -31.89
N GLY A 133 -2.10 -2.62 -30.79
CA GLY A 133 -2.34 -1.99 -29.49
C GLY A 133 -1.89 -0.53 -29.47
N VAL A 134 -2.68 0.29 -28.79
CA VAL A 134 -2.28 1.59 -28.26
C VAL A 134 -2.29 1.43 -26.75
N TRP A 135 -1.11 1.51 -26.12
CA TRP A 135 -1.00 1.41 -24.67
C TRP A 135 -1.77 2.54 -24.00
N VAL A 136 -2.56 2.16 -23.00
CA VAL A 136 -3.28 3.04 -22.08
C VAL A 136 -2.95 2.49 -20.71
N GLU A 137 -2.56 3.36 -19.78
CA GLU A 137 -2.19 2.92 -18.44
C GLU A 137 -3.40 2.29 -17.74
N HIS A 138 -3.31 0.98 -17.49
CA HIS A 138 -4.44 0.18 -17.02
C HIS A 138 -4.81 0.52 -15.57
N ASN A 139 -3.83 0.98 -14.77
CA ASN A 139 -4.05 1.48 -13.41
C ASN A 139 -4.41 2.97 -13.33
N GLY A 140 -4.62 3.65 -14.47
CA GLY A 140 -4.89 5.08 -14.50
C GLY A 140 -6.23 5.46 -13.89
N ASP A 141 -6.31 6.65 -13.28
CA ASP A 141 -7.56 7.25 -12.80
C ASP A 141 -8.45 7.63 -14.00
N TYR A 142 -9.43 6.78 -14.33
CA TYR A 142 -10.36 7.04 -15.43
C TYR A 142 -11.35 8.18 -15.11
N GLY A 143 -11.41 8.68 -13.87
CA GLY A 143 -12.12 9.86 -13.43
C GLY A 143 -11.41 11.16 -13.84
N SER A 144 -10.08 11.18 -13.77
CA SER A 144 -9.24 12.35 -14.03
C SER A 144 -9.35 12.88 -15.46
N ALA A 145 -9.65 14.17 -15.58
CA ALA A 145 -9.61 14.88 -16.86
C ALA A 145 -8.22 14.82 -17.52
N VAL A 146 -7.14 14.86 -16.73
CA VAL A 146 -5.76 14.79 -17.23
C VAL A 146 -5.48 13.44 -17.88
N PHE A 147 -5.92 12.35 -17.24
CA PHE A 147 -5.78 11.00 -17.77
C PHE A 147 -6.60 10.82 -19.06
N ARG A 148 -7.87 11.22 -19.04
CA ARG A 148 -8.78 11.17 -20.21
C ARG A 148 -8.18 11.91 -21.41
N ASP A 149 -7.70 13.13 -21.21
CA ASP A 149 -7.10 13.93 -22.27
C ASP A 149 -5.81 13.28 -22.80
N ALA A 150 -4.94 12.76 -21.93
CA ALA A 150 -3.71 12.07 -22.34
C ALA A 150 -3.97 10.78 -23.13
N MET A 151 -4.95 9.98 -22.70
CA MET A 151 -5.41 8.79 -23.42
C MET A 151 -5.92 9.16 -24.82
N LEU A 152 -6.86 10.12 -24.90
CA LEU A 152 -7.46 10.54 -26.16
C LEU A 152 -6.44 11.20 -27.11
N GLN A 153 -5.47 11.95 -26.60
CA GLN A 153 -4.36 12.49 -27.40
C GLN A 153 -3.45 11.39 -27.96
N THR A 154 -3.14 10.36 -27.15
CA THR A 154 -2.33 9.21 -27.58
C THR A 154 -3.04 8.41 -28.67
N VAL A 155 -4.32 8.10 -28.47
CA VAL A 155 -5.18 7.45 -29.50
C VAL A 155 -5.23 8.31 -30.77
N ALA A 156 -5.50 9.61 -30.64
CA ALA A 156 -5.56 10.53 -31.79
C ALA A 156 -4.28 10.54 -32.61
N LYS A 157 -3.11 10.59 -31.96
CA LYS A 157 -1.78 10.61 -32.58
C LYS A 157 -1.51 9.31 -33.34
N GLU A 158 -1.73 8.16 -32.71
CA GLU A 158 -1.40 6.87 -33.32
C GLU A 158 -2.36 6.46 -34.43
N VAL A 159 -3.64 6.86 -34.35
CA VAL A 159 -4.58 6.74 -35.48
C VAL A 159 -4.13 7.60 -36.65
N GLU A 160 -3.69 8.84 -36.42
CA GLU A 160 -3.24 9.74 -37.49
C GLU A 160 -2.00 9.18 -38.22
N ARG A 161 -1.06 8.62 -37.47
CA ARG A 161 0.09 7.89 -38.02
C ARG A 161 -0.39 6.70 -38.87
N ALA A 162 -1.24 5.85 -38.29
CA ALA A 162 -1.66 4.55 -38.83
C ALA A 162 -2.55 4.61 -40.10
N LYS A 163 -2.91 5.81 -40.61
CA LYS A 163 -3.83 5.99 -41.75
C LYS A 163 -3.33 5.42 -43.06
N GLN A 164 -2.02 5.32 -43.26
CA GLN A 164 -1.43 4.96 -44.55
C GLN A 164 -1.14 3.45 -44.66
N GLU A 165 -1.01 2.78 -43.51
CA GLU A 165 -0.71 1.36 -43.37
C GLU A 165 -1.96 0.49 -43.51
N ARG A 166 -2.19 0.02 -44.73
CA ARG A 166 -3.38 -0.75 -45.14
C ARG A 166 -3.44 -2.18 -44.59
N ASN A 167 -2.35 -2.71 -44.03
CA ASN A 167 -2.31 -4.03 -43.41
C ASN A 167 -2.57 -4.00 -41.89
N ILE A 168 -2.95 -2.87 -41.30
CA ILE A 168 -3.45 -2.84 -39.93
C ILE A 168 -4.93 -3.29 -39.95
N LEU A 169 -5.21 -4.44 -39.34
CA LEU A 169 -6.55 -5.03 -39.25
C LEU A 169 -7.49 -4.18 -38.39
N GLY A 170 -6.96 -3.65 -37.29
CA GLY A 170 -7.71 -2.85 -36.33
C GLY A 170 -6.81 -2.32 -35.21
N ILE A 171 -7.37 -1.42 -34.41
CA ILE A 171 -6.70 -0.80 -33.26
C ILE A 171 -7.38 -1.27 -31.96
N LEU A 172 -6.56 -1.63 -30.97
CA LEU A 172 -6.98 -1.92 -29.60
C LEU A 172 -6.62 -0.72 -28.72
N VAL A 173 -7.63 0.01 -28.23
CA VAL A 173 -7.43 1.20 -27.36
C VAL A 173 -7.36 0.79 -25.89
N GLY A 174 -6.19 0.31 -25.47
CA GLY A 174 -5.94 -0.23 -24.13
C GLY A 174 -6.02 -1.76 -24.04
N ASN A 175 -5.49 -2.28 -22.93
CA ASN A 175 -5.44 -3.69 -22.56
C ASN A 175 -5.79 -3.82 -21.08
N GLU A 176 -6.72 -4.72 -20.75
CA GLU A 176 -7.04 -5.17 -19.39
C GLU A 176 -7.24 -4.02 -18.39
N LEU A 177 -8.25 -3.19 -18.65
CA LEU A 177 -8.70 -2.17 -17.71
C LEU A 177 -8.97 -2.79 -16.34
N GLN A 178 -8.56 -2.09 -15.28
CA GLN A 178 -8.67 -2.61 -13.91
C GLN A 178 -10.11 -2.48 -13.38
N PRO A 179 -10.71 -3.56 -12.85
CA PRO A 179 -12.04 -3.49 -12.24
C PRO A 179 -12.17 -2.45 -11.13
N GLU A 180 -11.10 -2.24 -10.35
CA GLU A 180 -10.98 -1.17 -9.35
C GLU A 180 -11.27 0.22 -9.96
N GLN A 181 -10.56 0.57 -11.04
CA GLN A 181 -10.67 1.90 -11.67
C GLN A 181 -12.03 2.12 -12.34
N VAL A 182 -12.62 1.06 -12.91
CA VAL A 182 -14.00 1.09 -13.43
C VAL A 182 -15.02 1.32 -12.30
N TYR A 183 -14.82 0.66 -11.16
CA TYR A 183 -15.67 0.82 -9.98
C TYR A 183 -15.58 2.24 -9.39
N GLN A 184 -14.37 2.74 -9.15
CA GLN A 184 -14.12 4.08 -8.59
C GLN A 184 -14.65 5.20 -9.50
N THR A 185 -14.43 5.08 -10.82
CA THR A 185 -14.85 6.08 -11.81
C THR A 185 -16.36 6.07 -12.07
N GLY A 186 -16.98 4.90 -11.97
CA GLY A 186 -18.36 4.66 -12.41
C GLY A 186 -18.44 4.04 -13.80
N ILE A 187 -19.42 3.13 -13.96
CA ILE A 187 -19.67 2.43 -15.23
C ILE A 187 -20.03 3.41 -16.36
N PRO A 188 -21.02 4.32 -16.22
CA PRO A 188 -21.38 5.25 -17.30
C PRO A 188 -20.23 6.16 -17.74
N GLU A 189 -19.41 6.59 -16.78
CA GLU A 189 -18.25 7.47 -17.01
C GLU A 189 -17.11 6.72 -17.72
N THR A 190 -16.88 5.46 -17.36
CA THR A 190 -15.94 4.56 -18.04
C THR A 190 -16.38 4.26 -19.48
N GLU A 191 -17.66 3.92 -19.67
CA GLU A 191 -18.25 3.69 -21.00
C GLU A 191 -18.20 4.95 -21.87
N ALA A 192 -18.41 6.13 -21.28
CA ALA A 192 -18.26 7.41 -21.97
C ALA A 192 -16.81 7.67 -22.42
N LEU A 193 -15.80 7.36 -21.60
CA LEU A 193 -14.39 7.46 -21.98
C LEU A 193 -14.05 6.52 -23.15
N LEU A 194 -14.46 5.26 -23.05
CA LEU A 194 -14.29 4.26 -24.12
C LEU A 194 -14.97 4.69 -25.42
N LYS A 195 -16.18 5.25 -25.32
CA LYS A 195 -16.91 5.84 -26.45
C LYS A 195 -16.18 7.03 -27.06
N HIS A 196 -15.61 7.94 -26.27
CA HIS A 196 -14.79 9.04 -26.79
C HIS A 196 -13.51 8.54 -27.47
N ALA A 197 -12.89 7.46 -26.99
CA ALA A 197 -11.75 6.84 -27.65
C ALA A 197 -12.15 6.26 -29.02
N TRP A 198 -13.27 5.55 -29.11
CA TRP A 198 -13.84 5.08 -30.38
C TRP A 198 -14.14 6.25 -31.34
N GLU A 199 -14.84 7.28 -30.88
CA GLU A 199 -15.16 8.48 -31.68
C GLU A 199 -13.90 9.19 -32.18
N THR A 200 -12.85 9.25 -31.35
CA THR A 200 -11.54 9.83 -31.68
C THR A 200 -10.86 9.09 -32.83
N VAL A 201 -10.96 7.76 -32.87
CA VAL A 201 -10.49 6.95 -34.00
C VAL A 201 -11.35 7.22 -35.24
N LYS A 202 -12.68 7.07 -35.13
CA LYS A 202 -13.61 7.17 -36.26
C LYS A 202 -13.64 8.54 -36.93
N ALA A 203 -13.42 9.62 -36.17
CA ALA A 203 -13.30 10.97 -36.71
C ALA A 203 -12.05 11.18 -37.58
N ARG A 204 -11.03 10.32 -37.44
CA ARG A 204 -9.75 10.38 -38.17
C ARG A 204 -9.67 9.35 -39.28
N ASP A 205 -10.06 8.12 -39.01
CA ASP A 205 -10.19 7.02 -39.96
C ASP A 205 -11.51 6.26 -39.70
N ALA A 206 -12.55 6.64 -40.44
CA ALA A 206 -13.88 6.06 -40.31
C ALA A 206 -13.94 4.56 -40.66
N HIS A 207 -12.96 4.05 -41.41
CA HIS A 207 -12.90 2.66 -41.87
C HIS A 207 -12.06 1.76 -40.96
N ARG A 208 -11.25 2.33 -40.04
CA ARG A 208 -10.48 1.55 -39.07
C ARG A 208 -11.39 0.74 -38.16
N LEU A 209 -11.11 -0.54 -37.96
CA LEU A 209 -11.78 -1.33 -36.94
C LEU A 209 -11.21 -1.00 -35.55
N VAL A 210 -12.07 -0.85 -34.56
CA VAL A 210 -11.71 -0.45 -33.19
C VAL A 210 -12.33 -1.40 -32.17
N SER A 211 -11.54 -1.75 -31.17
CA SER A 211 -11.94 -2.43 -29.94
C SER A 211 -10.95 -2.05 -28.83
N TYR A 212 -10.98 -2.73 -27.69
CA TYR A 212 -9.90 -2.78 -26.70
C TYR A 212 -9.72 -4.25 -26.26
N ALA A 213 -8.55 -4.63 -25.76
CA ALA A 213 -8.37 -5.99 -25.22
C ALA A 213 -8.98 -6.04 -23.82
N ASN A 214 -10.22 -6.56 -23.71
CA ASN A 214 -10.95 -6.57 -22.44
C ASN A 214 -10.53 -7.75 -21.54
N TRP A 215 -10.61 -7.54 -20.22
CA TRP A 215 -10.48 -8.62 -19.23
C TRP A 215 -11.86 -9.25 -18.94
N PRO A 216 -11.97 -10.56 -18.67
CA PRO A 216 -13.27 -11.23 -18.63
C PRO A 216 -14.24 -10.74 -17.56
N SER A 217 -13.75 -10.27 -16.40
CA SER A 217 -14.62 -9.72 -15.34
C SER A 217 -15.32 -8.41 -15.72
N LEU A 218 -14.90 -7.76 -16.82
CA LEU A 218 -15.48 -6.54 -17.36
C LEU A 218 -16.37 -6.79 -18.61
N SER A 219 -16.89 -8.00 -18.81
CA SER A 219 -17.76 -8.30 -19.97
C SER A 219 -19.14 -7.62 -19.92
N PHE A 220 -19.50 -7.00 -18.80
CA PHE A 220 -20.73 -6.20 -18.64
C PHE A 220 -20.67 -4.80 -19.27
N LEU A 221 -19.47 -4.27 -19.56
CA LEU A 221 -19.32 -2.95 -20.18
C LEU A 221 -19.89 -2.97 -21.60
N ASP A 222 -20.52 -1.86 -22.03
CA ASP A 222 -21.21 -1.82 -23.31
C ASP A 222 -20.29 -2.03 -24.52
N ALA A 223 -20.36 -3.24 -25.08
CA ALA A 223 -19.66 -3.60 -26.31
C ALA A 223 -20.39 -3.14 -27.59
N SER A 224 -21.54 -2.44 -27.50
CA SER A 224 -22.35 -2.05 -28.65
C SER A 224 -21.66 -1.06 -29.60
N ILE A 225 -20.69 -0.27 -29.12
CA ILE A 225 -19.95 0.71 -29.93
C ILE A 225 -18.85 0.10 -30.82
N TRP A 226 -18.21 -1.01 -30.41
CA TRP A 226 -17.01 -1.52 -31.07
C TRP A 226 -17.28 -2.18 -32.43
N ASP A 227 -16.32 -2.16 -33.36
CA ASP A 227 -16.48 -2.83 -34.66
C ASP A 227 -16.29 -4.35 -34.56
N MET A 228 -15.50 -4.77 -33.56
CA MET A 228 -15.19 -6.14 -33.20
C MET A 228 -15.11 -6.24 -31.68
N VAL A 229 -15.35 -7.40 -31.11
CA VAL A 229 -15.23 -7.63 -29.66
C VAL A 229 -13.95 -8.41 -29.38
N CYS A 230 -13.18 -7.96 -28.39
CA CYS A 230 -11.86 -8.51 -28.07
C CYS A 230 -11.73 -8.80 -26.58
N PHE A 231 -11.20 -9.98 -26.24
CA PHE A 231 -10.94 -10.40 -24.86
C PHE A 231 -9.64 -11.18 -24.77
N ASN A 232 -8.87 -10.95 -23.71
CA ASN A 232 -7.79 -11.83 -23.30
C ASN A 232 -8.41 -12.98 -22.47
N LEU A 233 -8.15 -14.23 -22.85
CA LEU A 233 -8.82 -15.41 -22.29
C LEU A 233 -7.82 -16.54 -22.05
N TYR A 234 -7.59 -16.88 -20.79
CA TYR A 234 -6.69 -17.97 -20.40
C TYR A 234 -7.48 -19.15 -19.82
N PRO A 235 -7.01 -20.40 -19.99
CA PRO A 235 -7.75 -21.58 -19.53
C PRO A 235 -7.76 -21.76 -18.00
N TYR A 236 -6.88 -21.04 -17.30
CA TYR A 236 -6.65 -21.14 -15.85
C TYR A 236 -7.21 -19.96 -15.05
N GLU A 237 -7.68 -18.89 -15.72
CA GLU A 237 -8.18 -17.68 -15.06
C GLU A 237 -9.07 -16.87 -16.01
N PRO A 238 -10.16 -16.23 -15.51
CA PRO A 238 -10.69 -16.29 -14.15
C PRO A 238 -11.55 -17.51 -13.84
N SER A 239 -12.17 -17.54 -12.66
CA SER A 239 -13.13 -18.54 -12.14
C SER A 239 -14.16 -19.03 -13.16
N SER A 240 -14.67 -18.09 -13.96
CA SER A 240 -15.62 -18.39 -15.03
C SER A 240 -15.02 -19.29 -16.12
N ILE A 241 -13.73 -19.17 -16.43
CA ILE A 241 -13.06 -20.03 -17.42
C ILE A 241 -12.54 -21.31 -16.77
N SER A 242 -11.78 -21.23 -15.68
CA SER A 242 -11.06 -22.40 -15.14
C SER A 242 -11.96 -23.41 -14.42
N TYR A 243 -13.06 -22.95 -13.82
CA TYR A 243 -14.00 -23.80 -13.08
C TYR A 243 -15.39 -23.89 -13.72
N ALA A 244 -16.03 -22.77 -14.07
CA ALA A 244 -17.45 -22.75 -14.44
C ALA A 244 -17.75 -23.18 -15.89
N PHE A 245 -17.28 -22.44 -16.90
CA PHE A 245 -17.56 -22.70 -18.32
C PHE A 245 -16.51 -23.58 -19.00
N GLY A 246 -15.22 -23.34 -18.79
CA GLY A 246 -14.16 -23.80 -19.69
C GLY A 246 -14.07 -22.93 -20.96
N LEU A 247 -12.85 -22.70 -21.46
CA LEU A 247 -12.55 -21.70 -22.51
C LEU A 247 -13.49 -21.72 -23.71
N SER A 248 -13.69 -22.89 -24.34
CA SER A 248 -14.56 -23.01 -25.53
C SER A 248 -16.04 -22.66 -25.23
N SER A 249 -16.56 -23.02 -24.06
CA SER A 249 -17.93 -22.63 -23.68
C SER A 249 -18.03 -21.16 -23.29
N TYR A 250 -16.98 -20.58 -22.68
CA TYR A 250 -16.96 -19.16 -22.37
C TYR A 250 -16.93 -18.30 -23.64
N VAL A 251 -16.18 -18.70 -24.66
CA VAL A 251 -16.20 -18.06 -25.99
C VAL A 251 -17.59 -18.18 -26.64
N LYS A 252 -18.26 -19.33 -26.53
CA LYS A 252 -19.67 -19.49 -26.97
C LYS A 252 -20.63 -18.56 -26.21
N HIS A 253 -20.43 -18.39 -24.90
CA HIS A 253 -21.18 -17.43 -24.08
C HIS A 253 -20.95 -16.00 -24.57
N LEU A 254 -19.71 -15.52 -24.66
CA LEU A 254 -19.37 -14.17 -25.15
C LEU A 254 -19.92 -13.88 -26.55
N LYS A 255 -19.90 -14.87 -27.46
CA LYS A 255 -20.54 -14.76 -28.79
C LYS A 255 -22.03 -14.43 -28.69
N GLN A 256 -22.74 -15.10 -27.78
CA GLN A 256 -24.19 -14.97 -27.60
C GLN A 256 -24.57 -13.71 -26.81
N THR A 257 -23.85 -13.39 -25.73
CA THR A 257 -24.24 -12.37 -24.75
C THR A 257 -23.63 -10.99 -25.00
N VAL A 258 -22.37 -10.92 -25.45
CA VAL A 258 -21.61 -9.67 -25.61
C VAL A 258 -21.43 -9.29 -27.09
N ALA A 259 -20.92 -10.20 -27.92
CA ALA A 259 -20.57 -9.89 -29.31
C ALA A 259 -21.80 -9.73 -30.24
N ARG A 260 -22.90 -10.44 -29.96
CA ARG A 260 -24.24 -10.23 -30.59
C ARG A 260 -24.22 -9.93 -32.10
N GLY A 261 -23.62 -10.82 -32.88
CA GLY A 261 -23.56 -10.67 -34.35
C GLY A 261 -22.35 -9.89 -34.88
N LYS A 262 -21.40 -9.51 -34.03
CA LYS A 262 -20.08 -8.97 -34.39
C LYS A 262 -19.00 -10.06 -34.40
N PRO A 263 -17.84 -9.82 -35.04
CA PRO A 263 -16.67 -10.66 -34.90
C PRO A 263 -16.17 -10.68 -33.44
N LEU A 264 -15.85 -11.86 -32.93
CA LEU A 264 -15.14 -12.04 -31.65
C LEU A 264 -13.71 -12.51 -31.94
N VAL A 265 -12.73 -11.83 -31.34
CA VAL A 265 -11.31 -12.20 -31.39
C VAL A 265 -10.80 -12.41 -29.97
N VAL A 266 -10.25 -13.59 -29.70
CA VAL A 266 -9.48 -13.81 -28.48
C VAL A 266 -8.10 -13.19 -28.68
N THR A 267 -7.82 -12.11 -27.98
CA THR A 267 -6.62 -11.28 -28.18
C THR A 267 -5.39 -11.80 -27.46
N GLU A 268 -5.56 -12.66 -26.45
CA GLU A 268 -4.50 -13.44 -25.82
C GLU A 268 -5.05 -14.79 -25.36
N THR A 269 -4.28 -15.86 -25.57
CA THR A 269 -4.42 -17.16 -24.91
C THR A 269 -3.07 -17.87 -24.96
N GLY A 270 -2.64 -18.50 -23.87
CA GLY A 270 -1.33 -19.13 -23.78
C GLY A 270 -1.24 -20.21 -22.71
N LEU A 271 -0.09 -20.88 -22.67
CA LEU A 271 0.31 -21.82 -21.63
C LEU A 271 1.81 -21.70 -21.39
N SER A 272 2.20 -21.42 -20.15
CA SER A 272 3.62 -21.26 -19.77
C SER A 272 4.27 -22.60 -19.44
N VAL A 273 5.53 -22.75 -19.86
CA VAL A 273 6.38 -23.92 -19.58
C VAL A 273 7.46 -23.66 -18.54
N SER A 274 7.29 -22.61 -17.72
CA SER A 274 8.20 -22.36 -16.60
C SER A 274 8.37 -23.62 -15.74
N PRO A 275 9.61 -23.95 -15.32
CA PRO A 275 9.86 -25.14 -14.50
C PRO A 275 9.20 -25.03 -13.11
N THR A 276 8.88 -23.81 -12.65
CA THR A 276 8.15 -23.60 -11.39
C THR A 276 6.64 -23.55 -11.67
N PRO A 277 5.84 -24.43 -11.06
CA PRO A 277 4.39 -24.32 -11.12
C PRO A 277 3.93 -23.16 -10.23
N SER A 278 3.14 -22.25 -10.77
CA SER A 278 2.32 -21.35 -9.94
C SER A 278 1.11 -22.10 -9.36
N ALA A 279 0.31 -21.40 -8.55
CA ALA A 279 -1.00 -21.89 -8.09
C ALA A 279 -2.02 -22.11 -9.25
N LYS A 280 -1.82 -21.46 -10.40
CA LYS A 280 -2.73 -21.50 -11.56
C LYS A 280 -2.27 -22.57 -12.55
N ARG A 281 -2.98 -23.70 -12.62
CA ARG A 281 -2.61 -24.85 -13.49
C ARG A 281 -2.57 -24.46 -14.98
N GLY A 282 -1.38 -24.36 -15.54
CA GLY A 282 -1.14 -23.91 -16.93
C GLY A 282 -0.36 -22.60 -17.03
N TYR A 283 -0.14 -21.96 -15.88
CA TYR A 283 0.79 -20.86 -15.66
C TYR A 283 2.03 -21.42 -14.96
N GLY A 284 2.93 -22.03 -15.74
CA GLY A 284 4.07 -22.80 -15.24
C GLY A 284 3.76 -24.27 -14.91
N GLY A 285 4.81 -25.05 -14.67
CA GLY A 285 4.75 -26.48 -14.36
C GLY A 285 4.46 -27.42 -15.54
N LEU A 286 4.30 -26.88 -16.76
CA LEU A 286 4.07 -27.69 -17.97
C LEU A 286 5.39 -28.02 -18.67
N THR A 287 5.49 -29.25 -19.19
CA THR A 287 6.58 -29.56 -20.14
C THR A 287 6.25 -28.99 -21.54
N PRO A 288 7.25 -28.71 -22.40
CA PRO A 288 7.00 -28.33 -23.79
C PRO A 288 6.17 -29.34 -24.61
N ALA A 289 6.14 -30.61 -24.20
CA ALA A 289 5.29 -31.65 -24.79
C ALA A 289 3.82 -31.55 -24.34
N MET A 290 3.57 -31.10 -23.11
CA MET A 290 2.24 -30.80 -22.58
C MET A 290 1.71 -29.50 -23.18
N GLN A 291 2.51 -28.42 -23.17
CA GLN A 291 2.19 -27.14 -23.82
C GLN A 291 1.74 -27.36 -25.27
N ARG A 292 2.51 -28.11 -26.07
CA ARG A 292 2.12 -28.49 -27.44
C ARG A 292 0.72 -29.10 -27.54
N THR A 293 0.40 -30.03 -26.65
CA THR A 293 -0.83 -30.83 -26.74
C THR A 293 -2.04 -30.04 -26.21
N GLU A 294 -1.86 -29.32 -25.10
CA GLU A 294 -2.91 -28.55 -24.46
C GLU A 294 -3.17 -27.24 -25.23
N LEU A 295 -2.14 -26.49 -25.65
CA LEU A 295 -2.29 -25.25 -26.41
C LEU A 295 -2.97 -25.48 -27.77
N LEU A 296 -2.69 -26.61 -28.44
CA LEU A 296 -3.38 -26.99 -29.67
C LEU A 296 -4.88 -27.25 -29.42
N ALA A 297 -5.24 -27.85 -28.28
CA ALA A 297 -6.64 -28.08 -27.91
C ALA A 297 -7.37 -26.77 -27.57
N LEU A 298 -6.68 -25.80 -26.94
CA LEU A 298 -7.22 -24.45 -26.74
C LEU A 298 -7.48 -23.76 -28.09
N TRP A 299 -6.47 -23.78 -28.97
CA TRP A 299 -6.53 -23.15 -30.30
C TRP A 299 -7.66 -23.72 -31.16
N ASP A 300 -7.81 -25.04 -31.24
CA ASP A 300 -8.94 -25.69 -31.92
C ASP A 300 -10.28 -25.33 -31.25
N GLY A 301 -10.31 -25.35 -29.91
CA GLY A 301 -11.48 -25.03 -29.09
C GLY A 301 -12.03 -23.60 -29.28
N LEU A 302 -11.18 -22.62 -29.62
CA LEU A 302 -11.60 -21.25 -29.96
C LEU A 302 -12.42 -21.21 -31.25
N PHE A 303 -11.95 -21.87 -32.30
CA PHE A 303 -12.64 -21.88 -33.59
C PHE A 303 -13.88 -22.76 -33.57
N GLN A 304 -13.84 -23.87 -32.82
CA GLN A 304 -15.03 -24.67 -32.48
C GLN A 304 -16.08 -23.88 -31.66
N ALA A 305 -15.67 -22.83 -30.95
CA ALA A 305 -16.57 -21.92 -30.26
C ALA A 305 -17.17 -20.82 -31.15
N GLY A 306 -16.80 -20.77 -32.42
CA GLY A 306 -17.30 -19.75 -33.35
C GLY A 306 -16.65 -18.39 -33.17
N ALA A 307 -15.45 -18.31 -32.58
CA ALA A 307 -14.61 -17.11 -32.67
C ALA A 307 -14.16 -16.88 -34.12
N GLN A 308 -14.06 -15.61 -34.53
CA GLN A 308 -13.52 -15.21 -35.83
C GLN A 308 -12.03 -14.85 -35.75
N GLY A 309 -11.45 -14.91 -34.55
CA GLY A 309 -10.02 -14.80 -34.34
C GLY A 309 -9.53 -15.38 -33.03
N GLY A 310 -8.26 -15.79 -33.06
CA GLY A 310 -7.47 -16.06 -31.87
C GLY A 310 -6.07 -15.50 -32.04
N VAL A 311 -5.38 -15.25 -30.92
CA VAL A 311 -3.98 -14.84 -30.85
C VAL A 311 -3.28 -15.70 -29.80
N ILE A 312 -2.23 -16.41 -30.18
CA ILE A 312 -1.38 -17.14 -29.23
C ILE A 312 -0.48 -16.14 -28.49
N PHE A 313 -0.50 -16.18 -27.16
CA PHE A 313 0.48 -15.54 -26.29
C PHE A 313 1.58 -16.57 -25.96
N GLU A 314 2.81 -16.46 -26.46
CA GLU A 314 3.29 -15.45 -27.43
C GLU A 314 4.44 -15.96 -28.33
N TRP A 315 5.03 -15.09 -29.15
CA TRP A 315 6.07 -15.50 -30.11
C TRP A 315 7.37 -15.93 -29.45
N ASN A 316 7.86 -15.15 -28.50
CA ASN A 316 9.16 -15.28 -27.84
C ASN A 316 8.97 -15.59 -26.35
N ASP A 317 9.95 -16.25 -25.72
CA ASP A 317 10.14 -16.13 -24.27
C ASP A 317 10.67 -14.72 -23.99
N GLU A 318 10.10 -14.03 -22.99
CA GLU A 318 10.30 -12.60 -22.76
C GLU A 318 10.83 -12.32 -21.37
N TRP A 319 12.14 -12.51 -21.22
CA TRP A 319 12.94 -12.40 -19.98
C TRP A 319 12.76 -11.06 -19.23
N TRP A 320 12.29 -10.01 -19.91
CA TRP A 320 12.10 -8.70 -19.29
C TRP A 320 10.81 -8.56 -18.48
N LYS A 321 9.89 -9.54 -18.54
CA LYS A 321 8.61 -9.49 -17.84
C LYS A 321 8.76 -10.02 -16.42
N GLY A 322 8.18 -9.33 -15.43
CA GLY A 322 8.07 -9.86 -14.08
C GLY A 322 7.42 -8.93 -13.06
N ASP A 323 7.15 -9.46 -11.87
CA ASP A 323 6.18 -8.94 -10.89
C ASP A 323 6.62 -7.74 -10.01
N GLY A 324 7.78 -7.14 -10.26
CA GLY A 324 8.22 -5.95 -9.50
C GLY A 324 9.45 -5.21 -10.02
N THR A 325 10.38 -5.90 -10.68
CA THR A 325 11.55 -5.28 -11.33
C THR A 325 11.91 -6.03 -12.63
N PRO A 326 11.79 -5.40 -13.81
CA PRO A 326 12.20 -5.99 -15.08
C PRO A 326 13.68 -6.38 -15.12
N ASP A 327 14.01 -7.68 -15.12
CA ASP A 327 15.37 -8.19 -15.33
C ASP A 327 15.53 -8.86 -16.70
N ALA A 328 15.73 -8.07 -17.74
CA ALA A 328 15.93 -8.59 -19.08
C ALA A 328 17.16 -9.52 -19.24
N GLU A 329 18.09 -9.56 -18.28
CA GLU A 329 19.37 -10.26 -18.39
C GLU A 329 19.35 -11.72 -17.89
N SER A 330 18.28 -12.15 -17.19
CA SER A 330 18.12 -13.53 -16.73
C SER A 330 16.75 -14.11 -17.10
N HIS A 331 16.63 -15.44 -17.13
CA HIS A 331 15.35 -16.15 -17.39
C HIS A 331 14.87 -16.71 -16.05
N ASP A 332 13.99 -16.02 -15.33
CA ASP A 332 13.65 -16.46 -13.98
C ASP A 332 12.78 -17.72 -14.04
N ALA A 333 13.28 -18.79 -13.43
CA ALA A 333 12.55 -20.02 -13.26
C ALA A 333 11.31 -19.83 -12.36
N ALA A 334 11.28 -18.82 -11.49
CA ALA A 334 10.18 -18.51 -10.58
C ALA A 334 9.05 -17.69 -11.23
N ASP A 335 9.34 -16.92 -12.28
CA ASP A 335 8.33 -16.14 -13.02
C ASP A 335 7.78 -16.96 -14.20
N PRO A 336 6.47 -17.31 -14.22
CA PRO A 336 5.91 -18.04 -15.35
C PRO A 336 5.64 -17.19 -16.60
N GLU A 337 5.63 -15.87 -16.52
CA GLU A 337 5.32 -14.99 -17.67
C GLU A 337 6.44 -14.98 -18.71
N GLU A 338 7.69 -15.17 -18.29
CA GLU A 338 8.84 -15.23 -19.19
C GLU A 338 8.87 -16.50 -20.08
N TRP A 339 7.96 -17.47 -19.89
CA TRP A 339 8.04 -18.83 -20.47
C TRP A 339 6.84 -19.21 -21.36
N PHE A 340 6.18 -18.23 -21.99
CA PHE A 340 5.06 -18.46 -22.92
C PHE A 340 5.46 -18.69 -24.38
N GLY A 341 6.72 -18.46 -24.72
CA GLY A 341 7.18 -18.34 -26.10
C GLY A 341 6.99 -19.59 -26.94
N LEU A 342 6.53 -19.41 -28.18
CA LEU A 342 6.72 -20.42 -29.23
C LEU A 342 8.21 -20.60 -29.60
N MET A 343 9.03 -19.57 -29.36
CA MET A 343 10.48 -19.53 -29.53
C MET A 343 11.17 -19.38 -28.17
N GLU A 344 12.05 -20.32 -27.84
CA GLU A 344 12.82 -20.35 -26.59
C GLU A 344 14.22 -19.74 -26.75
N PHE A 345 14.67 -19.00 -25.74
CA PHE A 345 16.06 -18.55 -25.61
C PHE A 345 16.75 -19.32 -24.49
N THR A 346 17.96 -19.81 -24.76
CA THR A 346 18.74 -20.66 -23.84
C THR A 346 20.00 -19.96 -23.31
N SER A 347 20.29 -18.75 -23.78
CA SER A 347 21.33 -17.86 -23.25
C SER A 347 21.04 -16.41 -23.66
N SER A 348 21.57 -15.45 -22.90
CA SER A 348 21.43 -14.02 -23.20
C SER A 348 22.13 -13.56 -24.48
N GLU A 349 23.06 -14.36 -25.02
CA GLU A 349 23.72 -14.12 -26.31
C GLU A 349 22.89 -14.60 -27.52
N GLN A 350 21.76 -15.28 -27.31
CA GLN A 350 21.01 -15.94 -28.39
C GLN A 350 20.07 -14.99 -29.15
N VAL A 351 20.45 -14.62 -30.38
CA VAL A 351 19.64 -13.75 -31.26
C VAL A 351 18.48 -14.52 -31.95
N GLU A 352 18.67 -15.81 -32.24
CA GLU A 352 17.69 -16.66 -32.92
C GLU A 352 17.04 -17.64 -31.94
N GLY A 353 15.77 -17.42 -31.60
CA GLY A 353 15.02 -18.33 -30.71
C GLY A 353 14.80 -19.72 -31.32
N THR A 354 14.80 -20.72 -30.46
CA THR A 354 14.61 -22.15 -30.78
C THR A 354 13.12 -22.52 -30.79
N PRO A 355 12.55 -23.05 -31.89
CA PRO A 355 11.14 -23.39 -31.92
C PRO A 355 10.75 -24.50 -30.92
N ARG A 356 9.80 -24.22 -30.03
CA ARG A 356 9.20 -25.22 -29.13
C ARG A 356 8.31 -26.21 -29.90
N PRO A 357 8.04 -27.43 -29.39
CA PRO A 357 7.16 -28.40 -30.05
C PRO A 357 5.74 -27.89 -30.35
N ALA A 358 5.26 -26.88 -29.61
CA ALA A 358 3.99 -26.19 -29.85
C ALA A 358 3.95 -25.48 -31.21
N TYR A 359 5.06 -24.85 -31.64
CA TYR A 359 5.16 -24.18 -32.94
C TYR A 359 4.90 -25.15 -34.10
N GLU A 360 5.51 -26.34 -34.10
CA GLU A 360 5.31 -27.33 -35.19
C GLU A 360 3.88 -27.91 -35.23
N ALA A 361 3.24 -28.04 -34.06
CA ALA A 361 1.85 -28.47 -33.96
C ALA A 361 0.89 -27.41 -34.53
N LEU A 362 1.05 -26.15 -34.13
CA LEU A 362 0.28 -25.02 -34.65
C LEU A 362 0.54 -24.80 -36.14
N LYS A 363 1.80 -24.90 -36.59
CA LYS A 363 2.20 -24.86 -38.01
C LYS A 363 1.48 -25.89 -38.86
N THR A 364 1.32 -27.11 -38.34
CA THR A 364 0.56 -28.18 -39.01
C THR A 364 -0.94 -27.86 -39.04
N TYR A 365 -1.51 -27.47 -37.90
CA TYR A 365 -2.94 -27.18 -37.76
C TYR A 365 -3.40 -25.99 -38.62
N ASN A 366 -2.64 -24.89 -38.60
CA ASN A 366 -2.96 -23.63 -39.28
C ASN A 366 -3.00 -23.75 -40.82
N GLN A 367 -2.50 -24.84 -41.41
CA GLN A 367 -2.64 -25.12 -42.84
C GLN A 367 -4.10 -25.34 -43.25
N ALA A 368 -4.93 -25.93 -42.38
CA ALA A 368 -6.34 -26.18 -42.64
C ALA A 368 -7.14 -26.29 -41.32
N ILE A 369 -7.72 -25.17 -40.88
CA ILE A 369 -8.55 -25.07 -39.67
C ILE A 369 -9.96 -25.56 -40.00
N LEU A 370 -10.39 -26.64 -39.35
CA LEU A 370 -11.74 -27.19 -39.48
C LEU A 370 -12.70 -26.36 -38.61
N LEU A 371 -13.57 -25.58 -39.22
CA LEU A 371 -14.57 -24.76 -38.51
C LEU A 371 -15.88 -25.52 -38.28
N SER A 372 -16.21 -26.46 -39.17
CA SER A 372 -17.39 -27.31 -39.07
C SER A 372 -17.11 -28.65 -39.75
N PRO A 373 -17.57 -29.81 -39.23
CA PRO A 373 -18.41 -29.95 -38.05
C PRO A 373 -17.69 -29.57 -36.76
N VAL A 374 -18.43 -28.92 -35.86
CA VAL A 374 -18.05 -28.75 -34.46
C VAL A 374 -18.16 -30.11 -33.76
N GLU A 375 -17.22 -30.39 -32.86
CA GLU A 375 -17.21 -31.62 -32.09
C GLU A 375 -18.47 -31.69 -31.22
N ASP A 376 -19.09 -32.85 -31.22
CA ASP A 376 -20.22 -33.21 -30.35
C ASP A 376 -21.51 -32.35 -30.45
N GLU A 377 -21.62 -31.46 -31.43
CA GLU A 377 -22.91 -30.90 -31.84
C GLU A 377 -23.81 -31.99 -32.50
N PRO A 378 -25.13 -31.98 -32.25
CA PRO A 378 -26.05 -32.96 -32.83
C PRO A 378 -26.43 -32.60 -34.28
N TYR A 379 -26.01 -33.41 -35.24
CA TYR A 379 -26.40 -33.28 -36.65
C TYR A 379 -27.51 -34.29 -37.00
N GLN A 380 -28.52 -33.85 -37.76
CA GLN A 380 -29.69 -34.67 -38.11
C GLN A 380 -29.65 -35.19 -39.55
N ASP A 381 -29.84 -34.33 -40.55
CA ASP A 381 -29.95 -34.74 -41.96
C ASP A 381 -28.65 -34.56 -42.76
N ARG A 382 -27.78 -33.65 -42.33
CA ARG A 382 -26.55 -33.24 -43.04
C ARG A 382 -25.49 -32.80 -42.06
N VAL A 383 -24.24 -33.08 -42.39
CA VAL A 383 -23.07 -32.56 -41.65
C VAL A 383 -22.43 -31.46 -42.51
N PRO A 384 -22.53 -30.17 -42.13
CA PRO A 384 -21.80 -29.11 -42.79
C PRO A 384 -20.30 -29.30 -42.56
N VAL A 385 -19.53 -29.12 -43.61
CA VAL A 385 -18.07 -29.08 -43.56
C VAL A 385 -17.63 -27.71 -44.03
N THR A 386 -16.89 -27.00 -43.18
CA THR A 386 -16.31 -25.68 -43.51
C THR A 386 -14.89 -25.65 -43.01
N VAL A 387 -13.94 -25.29 -43.89
CA VAL A 387 -12.50 -25.27 -43.58
C VAL A 387 -11.87 -23.98 -44.07
N TYR A 388 -11.02 -23.38 -43.25
CA TYR A 388 -10.18 -22.23 -43.60
C TYR A 388 -8.74 -22.67 -43.77
N ALA A 389 -8.17 -22.49 -44.96
CA ALA A 389 -6.88 -23.08 -45.33
C ALA A 389 -5.86 -22.05 -45.85
N THR A 390 -4.57 -22.39 -45.74
CA THR A 390 -3.49 -21.67 -46.41
C THR A 390 -3.55 -21.88 -47.92
N GLU A 391 -2.95 -20.96 -48.69
CA GLU A 391 -2.98 -21.00 -50.16
C GLU A 391 -2.27 -22.22 -50.74
N GLY A 392 -1.33 -22.81 -50.00
CA GLY A 392 -0.64 -24.04 -50.38
C GLY A 392 -1.53 -25.30 -50.39
N VAL A 393 -2.71 -25.25 -49.77
CA VAL A 393 -3.68 -26.36 -49.83
C VAL A 393 -4.38 -26.37 -51.19
N ALA A 394 -4.15 -27.45 -51.94
CA ALA A 394 -4.74 -27.68 -53.26
C ALA A 394 -5.92 -28.65 -53.22
N GLN A 395 -6.10 -29.42 -52.15
CA GLN A 395 -7.20 -30.37 -52.00
C GLN A 395 -7.54 -30.60 -50.53
N ILE A 396 -8.84 -30.61 -50.19
CA ILE A 396 -9.34 -31.04 -48.88
C ILE A 396 -10.31 -32.21 -49.05
N ARG A 397 -10.03 -33.35 -48.41
CA ARG A 397 -10.89 -34.54 -48.41
C ARG A 397 -11.32 -34.90 -47.00
N VAL A 398 -12.53 -35.45 -46.86
CA VAL A 398 -13.11 -35.84 -45.57
C VAL A 398 -13.75 -37.22 -45.61
N ARG A 399 -13.88 -37.88 -44.46
CA ARG A 399 -14.68 -39.11 -44.31
C ARG A 399 -15.28 -39.23 -42.92
N LEU A 400 -16.32 -40.07 -42.81
CA LEU A 400 -16.84 -40.59 -41.56
C LEU A 400 -16.32 -42.01 -41.35
N ASP A 401 -15.82 -42.29 -40.15
CA ASP A 401 -15.25 -43.55 -39.70
C ASP A 401 -14.22 -44.13 -40.68
N GLN A 402 -14.43 -45.36 -41.16
CA GLN A 402 -13.65 -46.00 -42.23
C GLN A 402 -14.36 -45.94 -43.60
N GLY A 403 -15.32 -45.02 -43.75
CA GLY A 403 -16.09 -44.81 -44.98
C GLY A 403 -15.27 -44.24 -46.14
N LYS A 404 -15.97 -44.01 -47.26
CA LYS A 404 -15.40 -43.40 -48.47
C LYS A 404 -14.86 -42.00 -48.19
N TRP A 405 -13.94 -41.52 -49.04
CA TRP A 405 -13.55 -40.12 -49.04
C TRP A 405 -14.52 -39.28 -49.87
N TRP A 406 -14.93 -38.13 -49.35
CA TRP A 406 -15.62 -37.06 -50.07
C TRP A 406 -14.67 -35.88 -50.28
N GLN A 407 -14.85 -35.17 -51.38
CA GLN A 407 -14.02 -34.01 -51.75
C GLN A 407 -14.73 -32.70 -51.40
N ALA A 408 -14.07 -31.79 -50.71
CA ALA A 408 -14.59 -30.44 -50.48
C ALA A 408 -14.30 -29.51 -51.67
N THR A 409 -15.19 -28.55 -51.88
CA THR A 409 -15.11 -27.54 -52.95
C THR A 409 -14.42 -26.29 -52.41
N LYS A 410 -13.37 -25.83 -53.11
CA LYS A 410 -12.76 -24.51 -52.86
C LYS A 410 -13.72 -23.43 -53.34
N LEU A 411 -14.07 -22.48 -52.46
CA LEU A 411 -14.99 -21.39 -52.76
C LEU A 411 -14.27 -20.12 -53.18
N ASN A 412 -13.13 -19.82 -52.55
CA ASN A 412 -12.29 -18.66 -52.79
C ASN A 412 -10.85 -18.99 -52.38
N ARG A 413 -9.99 -17.99 -52.16
CA ARG A 413 -8.56 -18.19 -51.82
C ARG A 413 -8.31 -19.14 -50.64
N HIS A 414 -9.10 -19.01 -49.56
CA HIS A 414 -8.89 -19.69 -48.27
C HIS A 414 -10.02 -20.65 -47.88
N TRP A 415 -11.25 -20.42 -48.35
CA TRP A 415 -12.44 -21.14 -47.87
C TRP A 415 -12.77 -22.37 -48.69
N TRP A 416 -13.08 -23.45 -47.98
CA TRP A 416 -13.57 -24.71 -48.54
C TRP A 416 -14.87 -25.12 -47.86
N LYS A 417 -15.82 -25.65 -48.63
CA LYS A 417 -17.05 -26.22 -48.08
C LYS A 417 -17.42 -27.56 -48.71
N LEU A 418 -18.13 -28.37 -47.93
CA LEU A 418 -18.87 -29.54 -48.37
C LEU A 418 -20.13 -29.66 -47.50
N GLN A 419 -21.19 -30.23 -48.05
CA GLN A 419 -22.33 -30.70 -47.27
C GLN A 419 -22.31 -32.22 -47.38
N LEU A 420 -22.00 -32.91 -46.28
CA LEU A 420 -22.02 -34.37 -46.26
C LEU A 420 -23.48 -34.84 -46.15
N PRO A 421 -24.02 -35.55 -47.16
CA PRO A 421 -25.34 -36.15 -47.07
C PRO A 421 -25.25 -37.41 -46.21
N LEU A 422 -26.14 -37.53 -45.22
CA LEU A 422 -26.27 -38.73 -44.41
C LEU A 422 -27.19 -39.74 -45.13
N GLY A 423 -26.74 -40.98 -45.25
CA GLY A 423 -27.47 -42.09 -45.84
C GLY A 423 -28.26 -42.90 -44.81
N ALA A 424 -29.30 -43.61 -45.23
CA ALA A 424 -30.20 -44.36 -44.33
C ALA A 424 -29.55 -45.49 -43.48
N LYS A 425 -28.25 -45.77 -43.67
CA LYS A 425 -27.43 -46.69 -42.86
C LYS A 425 -26.59 -45.98 -41.78
N GLU A 426 -26.38 -44.68 -41.89
CA GLU A 426 -25.75 -43.86 -40.85
C GLU A 426 -26.87 -43.40 -39.88
N ARG A 427 -26.96 -44.03 -38.71
CA ARG A 427 -28.01 -43.76 -37.71
C ARG A 427 -27.42 -43.48 -36.34
N ALA A 428 -28.04 -42.53 -35.63
CA ALA A 428 -28.12 -42.45 -34.16
C ALA A 428 -26.89 -42.98 -33.40
N GLY A 429 -25.83 -42.18 -33.30
CA GLY A 429 -24.60 -42.56 -32.62
C GLY A 429 -23.49 -41.52 -32.74
N GLN A 430 -22.37 -41.80 -32.08
CA GLN A 430 -21.14 -41.02 -32.13
C GLN A 430 -20.23 -41.57 -33.24
N HIS A 431 -19.75 -40.69 -34.12
CA HIS A 431 -18.98 -41.02 -35.31
C HIS A 431 -17.64 -40.28 -35.33
N THR A 432 -16.62 -40.88 -35.97
CA THR A 432 -15.31 -40.27 -36.14
C THR A 432 -15.22 -39.54 -37.47
N PHE A 433 -15.28 -38.21 -37.46
CA PHE A 433 -15.00 -37.39 -38.63
C PHE A 433 -13.48 -37.24 -38.84
N VAL A 434 -12.99 -37.44 -40.07
CA VAL A 434 -11.57 -37.25 -40.43
C VAL A 434 -11.45 -36.32 -41.64
N MET A 435 -10.58 -35.32 -41.56
CA MET A 435 -10.21 -34.41 -42.64
C MET A 435 -8.72 -34.54 -42.97
N GLU A 436 -8.38 -34.50 -44.26
CA GLU A 436 -7.01 -34.37 -44.75
C GLU A 436 -6.90 -33.22 -45.75
N ALA A 437 -5.90 -32.36 -45.56
CA ALA A 437 -5.51 -31.28 -46.46
C ALA A 437 -4.20 -31.63 -47.16
N LEU A 438 -4.16 -31.47 -48.48
CA LEU A 438 -3.07 -31.91 -49.35
C LEU A 438 -2.58 -30.75 -50.23
N ASP A 439 -1.28 -30.75 -50.54
CA ASP A 439 -0.69 -29.80 -51.50
C ASP A 439 -0.92 -30.23 -52.96
N GLY A 440 -0.47 -29.40 -53.91
CA GLY A 440 -0.57 -29.69 -55.35
C GLY A 440 0.23 -30.91 -55.82
N LYS A 441 1.04 -31.53 -54.96
CA LYS A 441 1.81 -32.75 -55.19
C LYS A 441 1.26 -33.96 -54.40
N GLN A 442 0.06 -33.84 -53.82
CA GLN A 442 -0.57 -34.86 -52.96
C GLN A 442 0.19 -35.16 -51.66
N LYS A 443 1.09 -34.27 -51.22
CA LYS A 443 1.70 -34.36 -49.89
C LYS A 443 0.67 -33.94 -48.85
N LEU A 444 0.54 -34.74 -47.77
CA LEU A 444 -0.28 -34.38 -46.62
C LEU A 444 0.31 -33.15 -45.91
N LEU A 445 -0.49 -32.09 -45.77
CA LEU A 445 -0.15 -30.85 -45.06
C LEU A 445 -0.75 -30.83 -43.66
N ALA A 446 -2.00 -31.28 -43.51
CA ALA A 446 -2.68 -31.39 -42.22
C ALA A 446 -3.65 -32.56 -42.22
N ARG A 447 -3.85 -33.17 -41.06
CA ARG A 447 -4.88 -34.19 -40.82
C ARG A 447 -5.54 -33.92 -39.47
N LEU A 448 -6.85 -33.72 -39.48
CA LEU A 448 -7.66 -33.48 -38.28
C LEU A 448 -8.69 -34.58 -38.10
N GLN A 449 -9.06 -34.85 -36.86
CA GLN A 449 -10.07 -35.82 -36.48
C GLN A 449 -10.95 -35.23 -35.37
N ARG A 450 -12.26 -35.46 -35.43
CA ARG A 450 -13.25 -35.02 -34.43
C ARG A 450 -14.28 -36.11 -34.17
N SER A 451 -14.85 -36.12 -32.97
CA SER A 451 -16.10 -36.85 -32.69
C SER A 451 -17.32 -36.03 -33.10
N ILE A 452 -18.29 -36.62 -33.80
CA ILE A 452 -19.55 -35.95 -34.11
C ILE A 452 -20.74 -36.80 -33.69
N LEU A 453 -21.78 -36.17 -33.18
CA LEU A 453 -23.00 -36.85 -32.76
C LEU A 453 -24.06 -36.75 -33.86
N LEU A 454 -24.53 -37.89 -34.36
CA LEU A 454 -25.70 -37.96 -35.24
C LEU A 454 -26.87 -38.44 -34.40
N SER A 455 -27.89 -37.61 -34.11
CA SER A 455 -28.97 -37.96 -33.15
C SER A 455 -30.20 -37.04 -33.23
N PRO A 456 -31.37 -37.47 -32.72
CA PRO A 456 -32.48 -36.56 -32.45
C PRO A 456 -32.07 -35.50 -31.41
N PRO A 457 -32.66 -34.30 -31.43
CA PRO A 457 -32.21 -33.18 -30.62
C PRO A 457 -32.46 -33.41 -29.13
N GLN A 458 -31.46 -33.09 -28.31
CA GLN A 458 -31.64 -32.86 -26.88
C GLN A 458 -32.30 -31.46 -26.73
N PRO A 459 -33.33 -31.27 -25.88
CA PRO A 459 -33.82 -29.94 -25.56
C PRO A 459 -32.70 -29.17 -24.85
N SER A 460 -32.36 -27.96 -25.33
CA SER A 460 -31.27 -27.22 -24.69
C SER A 460 -31.64 -26.77 -23.28
N THR A 461 -30.62 -26.68 -22.43
CA THR A 461 -30.75 -26.34 -21.01
C THR A 461 -30.38 -24.88 -20.82
N LEU A 462 -31.34 -24.06 -20.43
CA LEU A 462 -31.14 -22.65 -20.10
C LEU A 462 -30.78 -22.52 -18.62
N ILE A 463 -29.69 -21.79 -18.33
CA ILE A 463 -29.32 -21.40 -16.96
C ILE A 463 -29.48 -19.88 -16.83
N ALA A 464 -29.99 -19.44 -15.69
CA ALA A 464 -29.99 -18.04 -15.28
C ALA A 464 -29.46 -17.90 -13.85
N VAL A 465 -28.59 -16.93 -13.62
CA VAL A 465 -28.25 -16.44 -12.27
C VAL A 465 -29.14 -15.22 -11.99
N SER A 466 -29.63 -15.10 -10.76
CA SER A 466 -30.47 -13.99 -10.33
C SER A 466 -30.20 -13.64 -8.87
N THR A 467 -30.24 -12.35 -8.53
CA THR A 467 -30.05 -11.80 -7.19
C THR A 467 -31.24 -10.92 -6.82
N GLU A 468 -31.38 -10.57 -5.54
CA GLU A 468 -32.42 -9.63 -5.10
C GLU A 468 -32.15 -8.17 -5.57
N ARG A 469 -30.88 -7.83 -5.81
CA ARG A 469 -30.40 -6.51 -6.29
C ARG A 469 -29.05 -6.63 -6.99
N THR A 470 -28.74 -5.69 -7.88
CA THR A 470 -27.45 -5.61 -8.62
C THR A 470 -26.53 -4.50 -8.12
N LEU A 471 -26.96 -3.76 -7.11
CA LEU A 471 -26.18 -2.77 -6.37
C LEU A 471 -26.28 -3.10 -4.88
N TYR A 472 -25.13 -3.24 -4.24
CA TYR A 472 -24.95 -3.40 -2.81
C TYR A 472 -24.23 -2.17 -2.26
N GLU A 473 -24.56 -1.76 -1.05
CA GLU A 473 -23.95 -0.62 -0.37
C GLU A 473 -23.36 -1.14 0.95
N VAL A 474 -22.06 -1.42 0.94
CA VAL A 474 -21.33 -1.92 2.11
C VAL A 474 -20.50 -0.80 2.69
N THR A 475 -20.23 -0.81 3.98
CA THR A 475 -19.35 0.19 4.64
C THR A 475 -18.08 -0.47 5.18
N THR A 476 -17.67 -1.60 4.56
CA THR A 476 -16.72 -2.65 5.01
C THR A 476 -17.28 -3.81 5.86
N ALA A 477 -18.60 -4.05 5.85
CA ALA A 477 -19.18 -5.32 6.30
C ALA A 477 -19.06 -6.43 5.27
N ILE A 478 -19.00 -7.65 5.78
CA ILE A 478 -19.29 -8.88 5.05
C ILE A 478 -20.81 -8.96 4.76
N GLU A 479 -21.29 -8.30 3.69
CA GLU A 479 -22.72 -8.38 3.32
C GLU A 479 -23.02 -9.69 2.52
N PRO A 480 -24.03 -10.48 2.93
CA PRO A 480 -24.41 -11.71 2.22
C PRO A 480 -25.26 -11.44 0.96
N ILE A 481 -24.68 -11.65 -0.21
CA ILE A 481 -25.43 -11.75 -1.48
C ILE A 481 -26.20 -13.06 -1.49
N ARG A 482 -27.53 -12.98 -1.59
CA ARG A 482 -28.37 -14.13 -1.92
C ARG A 482 -28.59 -14.19 -3.42
N TYR A 483 -28.38 -15.38 -3.98
CA TYR A 483 -28.57 -15.62 -5.40
C TYR A 483 -29.21 -16.98 -5.66
N THR A 484 -30.00 -17.02 -6.73
CA THR A 484 -30.66 -18.23 -7.23
C THR A 484 -30.16 -18.53 -8.63
N ILE A 485 -29.60 -19.72 -8.81
CA ILE A 485 -29.31 -20.29 -10.11
C ILE A 485 -30.53 -21.13 -10.51
N THR A 486 -31.15 -20.82 -11.64
CA THR A 486 -32.32 -21.54 -12.18
C THR A 486 -31.94 -22.26 -13.46
N VAL A 487 -32.39 -23.51 -13.62
CA VAL A 487 -32.14 -24.38 -14.76
C VAL A 487 -33.47 -24.84 -15.35
N THR A 488 -33.67 -24.55 -16.64
CA THR A 488 -34.92 -24.79 -17.39
C THR A 488 -34.62 -25.41 -18.75
N ASP A 489 -35.64 -25.95 -19.42
CA ASP A 489 -35.59 -26.22 -20.86
C ASP A 489 -35.93 -24.97 -21.69
N GLU A 490 -35.87 -25.07 -23.02
CA GLU A 490 -36.22 -23.99 -23.96
C GLU A 490 -37.65 -23.45 -23.80
N ALA A 491 -38.57 -24.22 -23.23
CA ALA A 491 -39.95 -23.80 -22.97
C ALA A 491 -40.10 -23.13 -21.58
N GLY A 492 -39.01 -22.99 -20.82
CA GLY A 492 -39.00 -22.45 -19.47
C GLY A 492 -39.45 -23.43 -18.39
N ALA A 493 -39.62 -24.72 -18.69
CA ALA A 493 -39.98 -25.72 -17.70
C ALA A 493 -38.76 -26.12 -16.84
N PRO A 494 -38.91 -26.21 -15.50
CA PRO A 494 -37.79 -26.44 -14.59
C PRO A 494 -37.19 -27.85 -14.69
N LEU A 495 -35.86 -27.93 -14.69
CA LEU A 495 -35.12 -29.19 -14.79
C LEU A 495 -34.51 -29.59 -13.45
N ALA A 496 -35.17 -30.51 -12.74
CA ALA A 496 -34.71 -31.06 -11.46
C ALA A 496 -33.56 -32.07 -11.60
N ASN A 497 -32.80 -32.27 -10.50
CA ASN A 497 -31.65 -33.19 -10.41
C ASN A 497 -30.55 -32.94 -11.47
N ARG A 498 -30.43 -31.70 -11.97
CA ARG A 498 -29.36 -31.30 -12.88
C ARG A 498 -28.17 -30.79 -12.10
N SER A 499 -27.00 -31.38 -12.33
CA SER A 499 -25.76 -30.86 -11.76
C SER A 499 -25.44 -29.49 -12.35
N VAL A 500 -24.91 -28.59 -11.52
CA VAL A 500 -24.46 -27.23 -11.88
C VAL A 500 -23.20 -26.95 -11.08
N SER A 501 -22.17 -26.44 -11.75
CA SER A 501 -20.96 -25.89 -11.15
C SER A 501 -20.96 -24.38 -11.32
N TRP A 502 -20.55 -23.63 -10.31
CA TRP A 502 -20.44 -22.18 -10.39
C TRP A 502 -19.24 -21.66 -9.61
N SER A 503 -18.76 -20.48 -10.01
CA SER A 503 -17.79 -19.68 -9.28
C SER A 503 -18.43 -18.37 -8.80
N VAL A 504 -17.88 -17.81 -7.74
CA VAL A 504 -18.08 -16.40 -7.35
C VAL A 504 -16.71 -15.78 -7.20
N THR A 505 -16.46 -14.67 -7.90
CA THR A 505 -15.14 -14.07 -8.03
C THR A 505 -15.18 -12.60 -7.64
N GLU A 506 -14.31 -12.20 -6.70
CA GLU A 506 -13.99 -10.82 -6.32
C GLU A 506 -12.60 -10.47 -6.89
N PRO A 507 -12.49 -9.61 -7.92
CA PRO A 507 -11.23 -9.36 -8.61
C PRO A 507 -10.16 -8.68 -7.74
N GLN A 508 -10.56 -7.89 -6.75
CA GLN A 508 -9.66 -7.06 -5.93
C GLN A 508 -8.95 -7.88 -4.84
N SER A 509 -9.67 -8.71 -4.09
CA SER A 509 -9.11 -9.65 -3.09
C SER A 509 -8.59 -10.95 -3.70
N HIS A 510 -8.69 -11.13 -5.02
CA HIS A 510 -8.44 -12.40 -5.71
C HIS A 510 -9.25 -13.58 -5.14
N THR A 511 -10.39 -13.31 -4.49
CA THR A 511 -11.23 -14.35 -3.89
C THR A 511 -12.02 -15.06 -4.98
N ASP A 512 -11.89 -16.38 -5.05
CA ASP A 512 -12.69 -17.22 -5.94
C ASP A 512 -13.27 -18.43 -5.19
N LEU A 513 -14.60 -18.44 -5.03
CA LEU A 513 -15.33 -19.53 -4.40
C LEU A 513 -16.01 -20.41 -5.45
N THR A 514 -15.57 -21.66 -5.52
CA THR A 514 -16.08 -22.63 -6.49
C THR A 514 -16.96 -23.70 -5.83
N GLN A 515 -18.11 -24.01 -6.43
CA GLN A 515 -19.09 -24.95 -5.88
C GLN A 515 -19.72 -25.81 -6.98
N THR A 516 -20.20 -27.00 -6.61
CA THR A 516 -21.01 -27.87 -7.48
C THR A 516 -22.16 -28.49 -6.68
N LYS A 517 -23.41 -28.38 -7.16
CA LYS A 517 -24.62 -28.97 -6.56
C LYS A 517 -25.59 -29.45 -7.65
N VAL A 518 -26.63 -30.20 -7.26
CA VAL A 518 -27.75 -30.54 -8.14
C VAL A 518 -28.96 -29.65 -7.87
N THR A 519 -29.75 -29.36 -8.90
CA THR A 519 -30.99 -28.59 -8.78
C THR A 519 -32.10 -29.33 -8.01
N ASP A 520 -32.89 -28.56 -7.29
CA ASP A 520 -34.08 -29.03 -6.56
C ASP A 520 -35.23 -29.45 -7.51
N ALA A 521 -36.37 -29.86 -6.93
CA ALA A 521 -37.57 -30.23 -7.68
C ALA A 521 -38.18 -29.08 -8.52
N ARG A 522 -37.72 -27.83 -8.34
CA ARG A 522 -38.13 -26.63 -9.07
C ARG A 522 -37.04 -26.14 -10.03
N GLY A 523 -35.99 -26.93 -10.25
CA GLY A 523 -34.88 -26.59 -11.14
C GLY A 523 -33.96 -25.51 -10.58
N ARG A 524 -33.90 -25.30 -9.26
CA ARG A 524 -33.18 -24.20 -8.62
C ARG A 524 -32.05 -24.67 -7.72
N ILE A 525 -31.06 -23.80 -7.56
CA ILE A 525 -30.04 -23.83 -6.51
C ILE A 525 -30.02 -22.44 -5.87
N GLU A 526 -30.37 -22.38 -4.58
CA GLU A 526 -30.22 -21.17 -3.77
C GLU A 526 -28.85 -21.21 -3.07
N ALA A 527 -28.15 -20.08 -3.10
CA ALA A 527 -26.83 -19.93 -2.50
C ALA A 527 -26.64 -18.54 -1.90
N THR A 528 -25.64 -18.44 -1.03
CA THR A 528 -25.22 -17.18 -0.41
C THR A 528 -23.72 -17.05 -0.55
N TYR A 529 -23.28 -15.86 -0.92
CA TYR A 529 -21.87 -15.49 -0.95
C TYR A 529 -21.67 -14.26 -0.07
N LEU A 530 -20.47 -14.11 0.48
CA LEU A 530 -20.12 -13.11 1.48
C LEU A 530 -19.13 -12.16 0.83
N ILE A 531 -19.49 -10.89 0.67
CA ILE A 531 -18.62 -9.88 0.06
C ILE A 531 -17.41 -9.64 0.98
N HIS A 532 -16.21 -9.56 0.41
CA HIS A 532 -14.99 -9.22 1.13
C HIS A 532 -14.65 -7.73 1.02
N GLU A 533 -14.91 -7.06 -0.11
CA GLU A 533 -14.64 -5.60 -0.26
C GLU A 533 -15.55 -4.85 -1.27
N PRO A 534 -15.47 -3.52 -1.37
CA PRO A 534 -16.22 -2.73 -2.35
C PRO A 534 -15.61 -2.79 -3.76
N GLY A 535 -16.34 -3.37 -4.72
CA GLY A 535 -16.00 -3.33 -6.14
C GLY A 535 -17.01 -4.04 -7.04
N ILE A 536 -16.53 -4.76 -8.05
CA ILE A 536 -17.37 -5.53 -8.99
C ILE A 536 -17.22 -7.02 -8.71
N VAL A 537 -18.30 -7.65 -8.26
CA VAL A 537 -18.31 -9.09 -7.94
C VAL A 537 -19.08 -9.84 -9.01
N THR A 538 -18.56 -11.00 -9.42
CA THR A 538 -19.08 -11.80 -10.54
C THR A 538 -19.53 -13.18 -10.08
N ILE A 539 -20.75 -13.61 -10.43
CA ILE A 539 -21.24 -14.99 -10.23
C ILE A 539 -21.43 -15.65 -11.59
N SER A 540 -20.82 -16.82 -11.77
CA SER A 540 -20.72 -17.48 -13.07
C SER A 540 -21.06 -18.97 -12.95
N ALA A 541 -22.14 -19.44 -13.60
CA ALA A 541 -22.74 -20.76 -13.35
C ALA A 541 -23.02 -21.55 -14.65
N ALA A 542 -22.62 -22.82 -14.70
CA ALA A 542 -22.82 -23.70 -15.86
C ALA A 542 -23.07 -25.18 -15.50
N THR A 543 -23.67 -25.99 -16.37
CA THR A 543 -23.79 -27.45 -16.14
C THR A 543 -22.42 -28.14 -16.30
N PRO A 544 -21.97 -29.00 -15.36
CA PRO A 544 -20.72 -29.74 -15.50
C PRO A 544 -20.88 -30.96 -16.41
N ARG A 545 -19.73 -31.47 -16.86
CA ARG A 545 -19.62 -32.64 -17.73
C ARG A 545 -20.25 -33.88 -17.09
N THR A 546 -21.21 -34.50 -17.78
CA THR A 546 -21.55 -35.90 -17.54
C THR A 546 -20.66 -36.79 -18.42
N THR A 547 -20.49 -38.05 -18.07
CA THR A 547 -19.66 -39.02 -18.83
C THR A 547 -20.18 -39.33 -20.24
N LEU A 548 -21.35 -38.79 -20.62
CA LEU A 548 -22.01 -39.00 -21.92
C LEU A 548 -22.39 -37.68 -22.65
N SER A 549 -22.10 -36.50 -22.07
CA SER A 549 -22.40 -35.20 -22.69
C SER A 549 -21.11 -34.39 -22.88
N PRO A 550 -20.75 -34.03 -24.13
CA PRO A 550 -19.42 -33.43 -24.37
C PRO A 550 -19.45 -31.89 -24.50
N ILE A 551 -18.43 -31.26 -23.89
CA ILE A 551 -17.85 -29.91 -24.07
C ILE A 551 -18.79 -28.67 -24.07
N HIS A 552 -20.07 -28.76 -24.41
CA HIS A 552 -21.05 -27.68 -24.25
C HIS A 552 -21.49 -27.53 -22.79
N ARG A 553 -20.88 -26.59 -22.07
CA ARG A 553 -21.46 -26.08 -20.81
C ARG A 553 -22.31 -24.85 -21.15
N VAL A 554 -23.63 -24.98 -21.05
CA VAL A 554 -24.51 -23.80 -21.07
C VAL A 554 -24.48 -23.16 -19.68
N GLY A 555 -24.44 -21.83 -19.62
CA GLY A 555 -24.32 -21.11 -18.37
C GLY A 555 -24.61 -19.61 -18.49
N ALA A 556 -24.74 -18.97 -17.32
CA ALA A 556 -25.00 -17.56 -17.18
C ALA A 556 -23.99 -16.91 -16.24
N GLU A 557 -23.66 -15.66 -16.52
CA GLU A 557 -22.83 -14.81 -15.69
C GLU A 557 -23.65 -13.59 -15.25
N THR A 558 -23.39 -13.08 -14.05
CA THR A 558 -24.09 -11.92 -13.48
C THR A 558 -23.14 -11.14 -12.60
N TYR A 559 -23.21 -9.82 -12.73
CA TYR A 559 -22.34 -8.86 -12.04
C TYR A 559 -23.17 -7.99 -11.12
N PHE A 560 -22.56 -7.52 -10.05
CA PHE A 560 -23.14 -6.51 -9.19
C PHE A 560 -22.05 -5.61 -8.62
N VAL A 561 -22.43 -4.34 -8.46
CA VAL A 561 -21.56 -3.29 -7.92
C VAL A 561 -21.73 -3.26 -6.42
N VAL A 562 -20.63 -3.21 -5.69
CA VAL A 562 -20.58 -3.08 -4.24
C VAL A 562 -19.97 -1.72 -3.95
N ARG A 563 -20.80 -0.73 -3.62
CA ARG A 563 -20.35 0.61 -3.27
C ARG A 563 -19.99 0.72 -1.80
N GLN A 564 -18.93 1.45 -1.51
CA GLN A 564 -18.66 1.94 -0.17
C GLN A 564 -19.72 2.99 0.18
N GLN A 565 -20.45 2.84 1.29
CA GLN A 565 -21.36 3.90 1.73
C GLN A 565 -20.58 5.16 2.12
N PRO A 566 -21.17 6.35 1.89
CA PRO A 566 -20.59 7.60 2.37
C PRO A 566 -20.56 7.58 3.91
N VAL A 567 -19.35 7.55 4.45
CA VAL A 567 -19.08 7.91 5.83
C VAL A 567 -19.45 9.39 6.05
N LEU A 568 -19.58 9.80 7.32
CA LEU A 568 -19.74 11.20 7.70
C LEU A 568 -18.73 12.04 6.90
N ASN A 569 -19.21 12.95 6.04
CA ASN A 569 -18.36 13.83 5.25
C ASN A 569 -17.34 14.49 6.18
N HIS A 570 -16.06 14.14 6.01
CA HIS A 570 -14.98 14.57 6.87
C HIS A 570 -14.96 16.10 7.01
N ILE A 571 -14.96 16.61 8.26
CA ILE A 571 -14.95 18.05 8.53
C ILE A 571 -13.56 18.42 9.01
N GLU A 572 -12.78 19.08 8.16
CA GLU A 572 -11.42 19.51 8.51
C GLU A 572 -11.40 20.29 9.84
N SER A 573 -10.68 19.76 10.82
CA SER A 573 -10.51 20.41 12.13
C SER A 573 -9.75 21.74 12.00
N LEU A 574 -9.78 22.57 13.05
CA LEU A 574 -9.00 23.81 13.13
C LEU A 574 -7.50 23.59 12.84
N TRP A 575 -7.01 22.39 13.16
CA TRP A 575 -5.64 21.96 13.07
C TRP A 575 -5.27 21.36 11.72
N GLU A 576 -6.25 20.87 10.93
CA GLU A 576 -6.00 20.14 9.69
C GLU A 576 -5.79 21.04 8.45
N ARG A 577 -6.53 22.15 8.34
CA ARG A 577 -6.70 22.90 7.07
C ARG A 577 -5.42 23.16 6.27
N ASP A 578 -4.31 23.42 6.96
CA ASP A 578 -3.02 23.82 6.38
C ASP A 578 -1.93 22.73 6.44
N LEU A 579 -2.27 21.48 6.80
CA LEU A 579 -1.34 20.36 6.98
C LEU A 579 -0.84 19.75 5.65
N PRO A 580 0.24 18.92 5.65
CA PRO A 580 0.68 18.18 4.47
C PRO A 580 -0.38 17.14 4.10
N ASN A 581 -0.55 16.85 2.80
CA ASN A 581 -1.55 15.89 2.33
C ASN A 581 -1.35 14.52 2.98
N GLU A 582 -0.10 14.08 3.15
CA GLU A 582 0.26 12.81 3.78
C GLU A 582 -0.31 12.70 5.20
N VAL A 583 -0.35 13.81 5.95
CA VAL A 583 -0.90 13.86 7.32
C VAL A 583 -2.43 13.95 7.29
N LYS A 584 -3.01 14.67 6.31
CA LYS A 584 -4.47 14.73 6.11
C LYS A 584 -5.03 13.34 5.78
N GLU A 585 -4.39 12.61 4.88
CA GLU A 585 -4.71 11.22 4.55
C GLU A 585 -4.60 10.30 5.79
N GLY A 586 -3.63 10.55 6.66
CA GLY A 586 -3.49 9.84 7.94
C GLY A 586 -4.60 10.12 8.97
N LEU A 587 -5.19 11.32 8.96
CA LEU A 587 -6.37 11.66 9.79
C LEU A 587 -7.69 11.14 9.19
N ARG A 588 -7.71 10.93 7.87
CA ARG A 588 -8.90 10.51 7.12
C ARG A 588 -9.02 8.99 7.11
N HIS A 589 -9.81 8.49 8.05
CA HIS A 589 -10.47 7.20 7.86
C HIS A 589 -11.77 7.43 7.07
N ASP A 590 -11.60 7.70 5.77
CA ASP A 590 -12.70 7.92 4.80
C ASP A 590 -13.69 6.72 4.77
N ALA A 591 -13.25 5.55 5.23
CA ALA A 591 -14.12 4.50 5.76
C ALA A 591 -13.51 3.79 6.98
N PRO A 592 -14.34 3.24 7.89
CA PRO A 592 -13.85 2.36 8.93
C PRO A 592 -13.33 1.05 8.32
N LEU A 593 -12.27 0.49 8.91
CA LEU A 593 -11.57 -0.71 8.43
C LEU A 593 -12.38 -2.00 8.59
N PHE A 594 -13.47 -1.98 9.35
CA PHE A 594 -14.51 -3.00 9.38
C PHE A 594 -15.85 -2.43 9.88
N GLN A 595 -16.95 -3.14 9.64
CA GLN A 595 -18.24 -2.86 10.30
C GLN A 595 -18.49 -3.73 11.52
N LEU A 596 -19.18 -3.12 12.49
CA LEU A 596 -19.89 -3.83 13.55
C LEU A 596 -21.23 -4.38 13.01
N ALA A 597 -21.51 -5.65 13.23
CA ALA A 597 -22.82 -6.27 13.07
C ALA A 597 -23.88 -5.62 13.99
N ASN A 598 -23.48 -4.99 15.10
CA ASN A 598 -24.33 -4.11 15.90
C ASN A 598 -23.58 -2.88 16.44
N PRO A 599 -23.71 -1.70 15.81
CA PRO A 599 -23.08 -0.44 16.27
C PRO A 599 -23.80 0.25 17.45
N GLY A 600 -24.92 -0.28 17.93
CA GLY A 600 -25.71 0.21 19.04
C GLY A 600 -26.74 1.31 18.69
N ASP A 601 -27.94 1.19 19.25
CA ASP A 601 -29.14 1.96 18.89
C ASP A 601 -29.07 3.47 19.22
N GLU A 602 -28.23 3.89 20.17
CA GLU A 602 -28.10 5.30 20.57
C GLU A 602 -26.76 5.89 20.10
N ARG A 603 -26.77 7.00 19.32
CA ARG A 603 -25.53 7.72 18.94
C ARG A 603 -24.79 8.24 20.18
N ILE A 604 -25.52 8.83 21.12
CA ILE A 604 -25.05 9.25 22.44
C ILE A 604 -25.82 8.42 23.46
N VAL A 605 -25.13 7.57 24.22
CA VAL A 605 -25.75 6.65 25.17
C VAL A 605 -26.21 7.40 26.42
N ASN A 606 -27.51 7.43 26.68
CA ASN A 606 -28.06 8.05 27.88
C ASN A 606 -28.11 7.04 29.05
N TYR A 607 -26.98 6.81 29.70
CA TYR A 607 -26.87 5.89 30.85
C TYR A 607 -27.91 6.15 31.96
N ALA A 608 -28.34 7.40 32.20
CA ALA A 608 -29.37 7.69 33.21
C ALA A 608 -30.76 7.08 32.90
N LYS A 609 -30.99 6.62 31.65
CA LYS A 609 -32.18 5.85 31.22
C LYS A 609 -32.13 4.40 31.68
N TYR A 610 -30.94 3.81 31.78
CA TYR A 610 -30.73 2.37 31.94
C TYR A 610 -30.19 1.95 33.31
N GLY A 611 -29.79 2.90 34.16
CA GLY A 611 -29.22 2.63 35.47
C GLY A 611 -29.14 3.85 36.36
N LYS A 612 -28.46 3.70 37.50
CA LYS A 612 -28.33 4.74 38.52
C LYS A 612 -26.87 5.02 38.83
N PHE A 613 -26.48 6.28 38.68
CA PHE A 613 -25.21 6.78 39.20
C PHE A 613 -25.32 7.00 40.71
N LEU A 614 -24.39 6.43 41.47
CA LEU A 614 -24.33 6.53 42.92
C LEU A 614 -22.98 7.12 43.34
N ASP A 615 -23.00 7.93 44.41
CA ASP A 615 -21.80 8.47 45.05
C ASP A 615 -20.83 9.22 44.08
N VAL A 616 -21.40 9.90 43.06
CA VAL A 616 -20.68 10.64 42.01
C VAL A 616 -19.73 11.70 42.57
N GLY A 617 -18.52 11.74 42.03
CA GLY A 617 -17.45 12.65 42.47
C GLY A 617 -16.73 12.18 43.74
N THR A 618 -17.02 10.97 44.23
CA THR A 618 -16.38 10.39 45.42
C THR A 618 -15.64 9.08 45.10
N ALA A 619 -14.91 8.54 46.07
CA ALA A 619 -14.24 7.24 45.97
C ALA A 619 -15.17 6.02 46.17
N LYS A 620 -16.47 6.25 46.37
CA LYS A 620 -17.50 5.19 46.43
C LYS A 620 -18.35 5.13 45.15
N TYR A 621 -17.98 5.92 44.14
CA TYR A 621 -18.70 5.99 42.88
C TYR A 621 -18.91 4.60 42.29
N ARG A 622 -20.14 4.34 41.84
CA ARG A 622 -20.48 3.20 40.99
C ARG A 622 -21.72 3.51 40.18
N TYR A 623 -21.91 2.75 39.11
CA TYR A 623 -23.13 2.76 38.30
C TYR A 623 -23.84 1.42 38.40
N GLU A 624 -25.09 1.43 38.86
CA GLU A 624 -25.92 0.23 39.00
C GLU A 624 -26.88 0.12 37.80
N ILE A 625 -26.67 -0.87 36.93
CA ILE A 625 -27.53 -1.14 35.76
C ILE A 625 -28.89 -1.68 36.24
N THR A 626 -29.98 -1.03 35.80
CA THR A 626 -31.36 -1.47 36.06
C THR A 626 -32.05 -2.08 34.83
N ASP A 627 -31.57 -1.77 33.63
CA ASP A 627 -32.02 -2.34 32.35
C ASP A 627 -30.80 -2.79 31.54
N TRP A 628 -30.49 -4.09 31.64
CA TRP A 628 -29.32 -4.70 31.00
C TRP A 628 -29.50 -4.87 29.49
N GLU A 629 -30.69 -5.29 29.05
CA GLU A 629 -30.97 -5.51 27.63
C GLU A 629 -31.03 -4.19 26.86
N GLY A 630 -31.68 -3.17 27.44
CA GLY A 630 -31.72 -1.83 26.86
C GLY A 630 -30.35 -1.16 26.79
N LEU A 631 -29.52 -1.28 27.84
CA LEU A 631 -28.17 -0.73 27.80
C LEU A 631 -27.29 -1.45 26.77
N ALA A 632 -27.34 -2.78 26.71
CA ALA A 632 -26.60 -3.57 25.73
C ALA A 632 -26.98 -3.20 24.29
N ALA A 633 -28.27 -2.98 24.02
CA ALA A 633 -28.76 -2.51 22.73
C ALA A 633 -28.27 -1.09 22.40
N ALA A 634 -28.25 -0.17 23.38
CA ALA A 634 -27.81 1.21 23.17
C ALA A 634 -26.30 1.35 22.85
N VAL A 635 -25.45 0.58 23.56
CA VAL A 635 -23.99 0.71 23.42
C VAL A 635 -23.45 0.10 22.11
N GLY A 636 -23.97 -1.05 21.67
CA GLY A 636 -23.43 -1.82 20.53
C GLY A 636 -22.57 -3.00 20.98
N GLU A 637 -22.21 -3.91 20.08
CA GLU A 637 -21.51 -5.15 20.45
C GLU A 637 -20.06 -4.94 20.91
N GLY A 638 -19.56 -5.84 21.76
CA GLY A 638 -18.21 -5.76 22.32
C GLY A 638 -18.03 -4.65 23.36
N ILE A 639 -18.91 -3.64 23.38
CA ILE A 639 -18.97 -2.62 24.42
C ILE A 639 -19.84 -3.14 25.57
N TYR A 640 -19.33 -3.09 26.80
CA TYR A 640 -20.01 -3.53 28.00
C TYR A 640 -21.36 -2.82 28.19
N PRO A 641 -22.47 -3.52 28.47
CA PRO A 641 -22.56 -4.95 28.85
C PRO A 641 -22.97 -5.90 27.70
N ASN A 642 -22.55 -5.63 26.45
CA ASN A 642 -22.98 -6.37 25.26
C ASN A 642 -21.90 -7.30 24.66
N GLU A 643 -21.11 -7.96 25.50
CA GLU A 643 -20.17 -9.00 25.04
C GLU A 643 -20.91 -10.19 24.40
N ALA A 644 -22.14 -10.48 24.87
CA ALA A 644 -23.01 -11.50 24.26
C ALA A 644 -23.54 -11.10 22.87
N GLY A 645 -23.44 -9.83 22.48
CA GLY A 645 -23.69 -9.35 21.13
C GLY A 645 -22.64 -9.88 20.15
N LEU A 646 -21.36 -9.80 20.52
CA LEU A 646 -20.22 -10.23 19.72
C LEU A 646 -20.32 -11.72 19.32
N LEU A 647 -20.82 -12.57 20.23
CA LEU A 647 -21.05 -14.00 19.95
C LEU A 647 -22.12 -14.25 18.86
N LYS A 648 -22.82 -13.22 18.40
CA LYS A 648 -23.80 -13.25 17.31
C LYS A 648 -23.24 -12.70 15.99
N ASP A 649 -22.14 -11.96 16.02
CA ASP A 649 -21.47 -11.43 14.83
C ASP A 649 -21.07 -12.60 13.88
N PRO A 650 -21.53 -12.60 12.62
CA PRO A 650 -21.14 -13.59 11.62
C PRO A 650 -19.64 -13.64 11.33
N ALA A 651 -18.96 -12.49 11.32
CA ALA A 651 -17.53 -12.38 11.07
C ALA A 651 -16.71 -12.92 12.25
N TYR A 652 -17.11 -12.64 13.50
CA TYR A 652 -16.52 -13.27 14.68
C TYR A 652 -16.61 -14.81 14.60
N ARG A 653 -17.80 -15.34 14.27
CA ARG A 653 -18.02 -16.79 14.12
C ARG A 653 -17.18 -17.39 13.00
N ALA A 654 -17.06 -16.70 11.87
CA ALA A 654 -16.22 -17.13 10.75
C ALA A 654 -14.73 -17.17 11.13
N ALA A 655 -14.22 -16.11 11.76
CA ALA A 655 -12.84 -16.02 12.25
C ALA A 655 -12.51 -17.14 13.26
N LYS A 656 -13.41 -17.37 14.22
CA LYS A 656 -13.28 -18.43 15.23
C LYS A 656 -13.27 -19.83 14.61
N ASN A 657 -14.20 -20.13 13.70
CA ASN A 657 -14.27 -21.42 13.01
C ASN A 657 -13.05 -21.68 12.09
N ALA A 658 -12.40 -20.63 11.63
CA ALA A 658 -11.20 -20.69 10.77
C ALA A 658 -9.87 -20.66 11.56
N GLY A 659 -9.88 -20.69 12.90
CA GLY A 659 -8.67 -20.64 13.73
C GLY A 659 -7.98 -19.27 13.78
N LYS A 660 -8.56 -18.21 13.21
CA LYS A 660 -7.94 -16.87 13.09
C LYS A 660 -7.85 -16.08 14.41
N LEU A 661 -8.31 -16.65 15.52
CA LEU A 661 -8.27 -16.07 16.87
C LEU A 661 -7.37 -16.87 17.83
N GLU A 662 -6.56 -17.80 17.33
CA GLU A 662 -5.52 -18.47 18.12
C GLU A 662 -4.41 -17.47 18.55
N GLY A 663 -3.76 -17.73 19.69
CA GLY A 663 -2.77 -16.81 20.29
C GLY A 663 -3.29 -16.01 21.50
N SER A 664 -2.40 -15.19 22.06
CA SER A 664 -2.67 -14.22 23.13
C SER A 664 -3.42 -13.01 22.56
N HIS A 665 -4.18 -12.27 23.38
CA HIS A 665 -4.79 -11.01 22.91
C HIS A 665 -3.73 -9.91 22.68
N TRP A 666 -2.60 -9.97 23.39
CA TRP A 666 -1.45 -9.09 23.18
C TRP A 666 -0.82 -9.23 21.78
N ASP A 667 -0.91 -10.41 21.16
CA ASP A 667 -0.39 -10.65 19.80
C ASP A 667 -1.14 -9.84 18.73
N PHE A 668 -2.42 -9.51 18.99
CA PHE A 668 -3.29 -8.78 18.07
C PHE A 668 -3.19 -7.25 18.27
N GLN A 669 -2.77 -6.80 19.45
CA GLN A 669 -2.85 -5.39 19.86
C GLN A 669 -2.14 -4.43 18.89
N PHE A 670 -1.02 -4.85 18.31
CA PHE A 670 -0.24 -4.07 17.35
C PHE A 670 -0.34 -4.59 15.91
N ALA A 671 -0.82 -5.82 15.71
CA ALA A 671 -1.00 -6.40 14.38
C ALA A 671 -1.92 -5.57 13.49
N ASN A 672 -1.68 -5.62 12.17
CA ASN A 672 -2.48 -4.90 11.17
C ASN A 672 -3.77 -5.66 10.78
N VAL A 673 -4.55 -6.09 11.78
CA VAL A 673 -5.82 -6.82 11.62
C VAL A 673 -6.91 -6.26 12.56
N PRO A 674 -7.38 -5.01 12.37
CA PRO A 674 -8.19 -4.31 13.38
C PRO A 674 -9.49 -5.02 13.79
N GLN A 675 -10.16 -5.70 12.85
CA GLN A 675 -11.36 -6.48 13.17
C GLN A 675 -11.06 -7.68 14.08
N LEU A 676 -10.00 -8.44 13.80
CA LEU A 676 -9.58 -9.55 14.64
C LEU A 676 -9.08 -9.05 16.00
N ASN A 677 -8.41 -7.90 16.04
CA ASN A 677 -7.99 -7.26 17.28
C ASN A 677 -9.20 -6.85 18.15
N PHE A 678 -10.23 -6.25 17.55
CA PHE A 678 -11.50 -5.94 18.23
C PHE A 678 -12.17 -7.19 18.78
N PHE A 679 -12.31 -8.24 17.96
CA PHE A 679 -12.87 -9.53 18.38
C PHE A 679 -12.09 -10.12 19.56
N LYS A 680 -10.76 -10.11 19.48
CA LYS A 680 -9.87 -10.73 20.44
C LYS A 680 -9.88 -10.01 21.80
N TRP A 681 -9.87 -8.67 21.80
CA TRP A 681 -9.99 -7.88 23.03
C TRP A 681 -11.39 -7.95 23.63
N ALA A 682 -12.44 -7.92 22.82
CA ALA A 682 -13.81 -8.04 23.32
C ALA A 682 -14.11 -9.43 23.91
N GLU A 683 -13.38 -10.48 23.52
CA GLU A 683 -13.43 -11.81 24.19
C GLU A 683 -12.38 -12.02 25.30
N ALA A 684 -11.41 -11.13 25.48
CA ALA A 684 -10.28 -11.35 26.40
C ALA A 684 -10.69 -11.55 27.87
N GLU A 685 -9.93 -12.39 28.58
CA GLU A 685 -10.00 -12.58 30.03
C GLU A 685 -8.94 -11.69 30.70
N GLU A 686 -9.26 -10.41 30.84
CA GLU A 686 -8.42 -9.37 31.47
C GLU A 686 -9.25 -8.58 32.49
N GLU A 687 -8.59 -7.68 33.24
CA GLU A 687 -9.31 -6.69 34.07
C GLU A 687 -10.32 -5.91 33.20
N LEU A 688 -11.55 -5.73 33.70
CA LEU A 688 -12.68 -5.32 32.85
C LEU A 688 -12.53 -3.91 32.25
N GLY A 689 -11.91 -2.97 32.98
CA GLY A 689 -11.58 -1.65 32.46
C GLY A 689 -10.49 -1.70 31.41
N VAL A 690 -9.40 -2.45 31.66
CA VAL A 690 -8.31 -2.70 30.69
C VAL A 690 -8.88 -3.29 29.40
N LYS A 691 -9.68 -4.36 29.52
CA LYS A 691 -10.38 -5.02 28.41
C LYS A 691 -11.23 -4.04 27.61
N GLN A 692 -12.08 -3.25 28.30
CA GLN A 692 -12.96 -2.29 27.65
C GLN A 692 -12.18 -1.16 26.96
N PHE A 693 -11.06 -0.71 27.54
CA PHE A 693 -10.19 0.28 26.93
C PHE A 693 -9.52 -0.23 25.66
N TYR A 694 -8.96 -1.45 25.67
CA TYR A 694 -8.33 -1.99 24.47
C TYR A 694 -9.33 -2.37 23.38
N THR A 695 -10.56 -2.75 23.77
CA THR A 695 -11.70 -2.84 22.83
C THR A 695 -12.00 -1.49 22.19
N ALA A 696 -12.01 -0.40 22.97
CA ALA A 696 -12.16 0.97 22.46
C ALA A 696 -11.00 1.39 21.54
N LEU A 697 -9.77 0.99 21.88
CA LEU A 697 -8.57 1.27 21.07
C LEU A 697 -8.56 0.49 19.75
N ALA A 698 -9.12 -0.72 19.72
CA ALA A 698 -9.30 -1.47 18.48
C ALA A 698 -10.34 -0.80 17.55
N LEU A 699 -11.42 -0.24 18.12
CA LEU A 699 -12.40 0.57 17.38
C LEU A 699 -11.77 1.90 16.90
N GLU A 700 -10.95 2.56 17.72
CA GLU A 700 -10.18 3.75 17.37
C GLU A 700 -9.26 3.50 16.16
N ARG A 701 -8.40 2.47 16.24
CA ARG A 701 -7.50 2.06 15.14
C ARG A 701 -8.24 1.60 13.88
N ALA A 702 -9.54 1.32 13.96
CA ALA A 702 -10.39 0.95 12.85
C ALA A 702 -11.18 2.12 12.25
N GLY A 703 -11.02 3.36 12.75
CA GLY A 703 -11.81 4.51 12.28
C GLY A 703 -13.28 4.49 12.69
N LEU A 704 -13.67 3.61 13.63
CA LEU A 704 -15.01 3.56 14.21
C LEU A 704 -15.13 4.61 15.34
N TRP A 705 -14.82 5.88 15.02
CA TRP A 705 -14.60 6.95 16.00
C TRP A 705 -15.75 7.15 16.98
N LEU A 706 -16.99 7.11 16.50
CA LEU A 706 -18.18 7.23 17.34
C LEU A 706 -18.26 6.10 18.38
N GLN A 707 -17.98 4.87 17.96
CA GLN A 707 -18.04 3.68 18.81
C GLN A 707 -16.81 3.56 19.72
N ALA A 708 -15.64 4.03 19.29
CA ALA A 708 -14.49 4.23 20.17
C ALA A 708 -14.83 5.21 21.30
N VAL A 709 -15.48 6.34 21.00
CA VAL A 709 -15.95 7.31 22.02
C VAL A 709 -16.99 6.69 22.96
N LYS A 710 -17.96 5.91 22.45
CA LYS A 710 -18.89 5.14 23.30
C LYS A 710 -18.14 4.18 24.23
N ALA A 711 -17.18 3.42 23.69
CA ALA A 711 -16.44 2.40 24.40
C ALA A 711 -15.52 2.99 25.49
N TYR A 712 -14.86 4.12 25.22
CA TYR A 712 -14.12 4.87 26.23
C TYR A 712 -15.05 5.49 27.28
N HIS A 713 -16.25 5.96 26.92
CA HIS A 713 -17.23 6.46 27.91
C HIS A 713 -17.77 5.32 28.79
N ALA A 714 -17.89 4.11 28.26
CA ALA A 714 -18.22 2.92 29.06
C ALA A 714 -17.13 2.61 30.12
N VAL A 715 -15.85 2.82 29.83
CA VAL A 715 -14.78 2.76 30.86
C VAL A 715 -15.05 3.78 31.98
N LEU A 716 -15.38 5.03 31.63
CA LEU A 716 -15.67 6.07 32.63
C LEU A 716 -16.89 5.74 33.50
N VAL A 717 -17.93 5.15 32.91
CA VAL A 717 -19.18 4.82 33.62
C VAL A 717 -19.01 3.60 34.53
N HIS A 718 -18.42 2.51 34.02
CA HIS A 718 -18.40 1.22 34.70
C HIS A 718 -17.09 0.93 35.44
N TYR A 719 -15.96 1.40 34.91
CA TYR A 719 -14.61 0.99 35.29
C TYR A 719 -13.63 2.16 35.57
N PRO A 720 -14.03 3.30 36.16
CA PRO A 720 -13.14 4.46 36.28
C PRO A 720 -12.01 4.28 37.32
N THR A 721 -12.11 3.26 38.17
CA THR A 721 -11.10 2.90 39.18
C THR A 721 -10.14 1.79 38.72
N SER A 722 -10.31 1.28 37.49
CA SER A 722 -9.48 0.20 36.97
C SER A 722 -8.03 0.65 36.75
N VAL A 723 -7.10 -0.24 37.10
CA VAL A 723 -5.66 -0.04 36.99
C VAL A 723 -5.07 -1.19 36.18
N GLY A 724 -4.48 -0.86 35.03
CA GLY A 724 -3.59 -1.76 34.31
C GLY A 724 -2.13 -1.51 34.73
N TRP A 725 -1.23 -2.31 34.18
CA TRP A 725 0.20 -2.25 34.51
C TRP A 725 1.05 -2.14 33.25
N THR A 726 2.11 -1.34 33.32
CA THR A 726 3.10 -1.24 32.24
C THR A 726 4.05 -2.43 32.24
N ALA A 727 4.73 -2.65 31.10
CA ALA A 727 5.76 -3.69 30.95
C ALA A 727 7.13 -3.29 31.55
N PHE A 728 7.20 -2.26 32.39
CA PHE A 728 8.42 -1.87 33.09
C PHE A 728 8.76 -2.87 34.21
N ASP A 729 10.02 -2.89 34.65
CA ASP A 729 10.46 -3.67 35.81
C ASP A 729 11.11 -2.73 36.86
N PRO A 730 10.46 -2.49 38.02
CA PRO A 730 9.13 -3.00 38.40
C PRO A 730 8.00 -2.34 37.58
N PRO A 731 6.85 -3.02 37.41
CA PRO A 731 5.69 -2.46 36.72
C PRO A 731 5.20 -1.15 37.36
N THR A 732 4.77 -0.20 36.53
CA THR A 732 4.14 1.06 36.99
C THR A 732 2.63 1.03 36.74
N PRO A 733 1.82 1.65 37.62
CA PRO A 733 0.36 1.63 37.49
C PRO A 733 -0.13 2.56 36.37
N TRP A 734 -1.15 2.10 35.65
CA TRP A 734 -1.80 2.84 34.56
C TRP A 734 -3.30 2.95 34.80
N TYR A 735 -3.76 4.14 35.18
CA TYR A 735 -5.14 4.42 35.59
C TYR A 735 -6.06 4.56 34.37
N VAL A 736 -6.76 3.47 34.03
CA VAL A 736 -7.44 3.30 32.74
C VAL A 736 -8.55 4.33 32.54
N GLY A 737 -9.34 4.63 33.57
CA GLY A 737 -10.41 5.64 33.50
C GLY A 737 -9.90 7.05 33.19
N LYS A 738 -8.72 7.43 33.69
CA LYS A 738 -8.11 8.74 33.41
C LYS A 738 -7.70 8.85 31.94
N VAL A 739 -7.08 7.80 31.39
CA VAL A 739 -6.64 7.78 29.99
C VAL A 739 -7.82 7.62 29.02
N ALA A 740 -8.89 6.91 29.40
CA ALA A 740 -10.13 6.85 28.63
C ALA A 740 -10.77 8.25 28.43
N ARG A 741 -10.76 9.10 29.46
CA ARG A 741 -11.18 10.50 29.33
C ARG A 741 -10.30 11.25 28.34
N ASP A 742 -8.98 11.18 28.51
CA ASP A 742 -8.03 11.91 27.64
C ASP A 742 -8.14 11.45 26.17
N LYS A 743 -8.44 10.16 25.93
CA LYS A 743 -8.76 9.61 24.60
C LYS A 743 -10.02 10.21 23.99
N ILE A 744 -11.12 10.33 24.75
CA ILE A 744 -12.34 11.00 24.28
C ILE A 744 -12.05 12.47 23.94
N ASP A 745 -11.39 13.20 24.84
CA ASP A 745 -11.04 14.61 24.62
C ASP A 745 -10.18 14.79 23.34
N ALA A 746 -9.25 13.86 23.05
CA ALA A 746 -8.43 13.89 21.84
C ALA A 746 -9.21 13.56 20.55
N ILE A 747 -10.03 12.49 20.54
CA ILE A 747 -10.83 12.10 19.37
C ILE A 747 -11.80 13.23 19.01
N LEU A 748 -12.54 13.77 19.98
CA LEU A 748 -13.53 14.83 19.73
C LEU A 748 -12.90 16.16 19.27
N ARG A 749 -11.62 16.40 19.58
CA ARG A 749 -10.85 17.57 19.11
C ARG A 749 -10.42 17.43 17.64
N LEU A 750 -10.11 16.22 17.19
CA LEU A 750 -9.63 15.93 15.83
C LEU A 750 -10.76 15.57 14.85
N HIS A 751 -11.89 15.04 15.36
CA HIS A 751 -13.05 14.58 14.60
C HIS A 751 -14.32 15.40 14.91
N PRO A 752 -14.36 16.70 14.54
CA PRO A 752 -15.50 17.58 14.84
C PRO A 752 -16.80 17.17 14.12
N GLU A 753 -16.74 16.34 13.07
CA GLU A 753 -17.89 15.70 12.41
C GLU A 753 -18.71 14.81 13.34
N LEU A 754 -18.15 14.40 14.49
CA LEU A 754 -18.88 13.72 15.55
C LEU A 754 -19.89 14.64 16.26
N GLY A 755 -19.73 15.97 16.21
CA GLY A 755 -20.71 16.94 16.67
C GLY A 755 -21.05 16.84 18.15
N MET A 756 -20.09 16.45 18.99
CA MET A 756 -20.31 16.18 20.42
C MET A 756 -19.11 16.58 21.29
N ARG A 757 -19.37 16.78 22.58
CA ARG A 757 -18.35 17.06 23.60
C ARG A 757 -18.61 16.24 24.87
N LEU A 758 -17.55 15.89 25.59
CA LEU A 758 -17.64 15.29 26.92
C LEU A 758 -17.80 16.40 27.97
N GLN A 759 -18.82 16.29 28.82
CA GLN A 759 -19.13 17.27 29.86
C GLN A 759 -19.01 16.66 31.26
N ASP A 760 -18.40 17.42 32.19
CA ASP A 760 -18.31 17.12 33.63
C ASP A 760 -17.65 15.78 34.02
N ALA A 761 -16.94 15.15 33.08
CA ALA A 761 -16.11 13.97 33.32
C ALA A 761 -14.82 14.32 34.08
N ARG A 762 -14.54 13.60 35.16
CA ARG A 762 -13.33 13.75 35.99
C ARG A 762 -12.98 12.42 36.64
N VAL A 763 -11.75 11.96 36.42
CA VAL A 763 -11.14 10.90 37.23
C VAL A 763 -9.93 11.52 37.92
N ILE A 764 -9.91 11.52 39.24
CA ILE A 764 -8.82 12.09 40.05
C ILE A 764 -8.26 10.98 40.92
N VAL A 765 -6.99 10.65 40.68
CA VAL A 765 -6.20 9.75 41.52
C VAL A 765 -5.43 10.62 42.52
N GLN A 766 -5.65 10.39 43.82
CA GLN A 766 -4.87 11.04 44.86
C GLN A 766 -3.83 10.04 45.38
N ARG A 767 -2.57 10.49 45.44
CA ARG A 767 -1.34 9.77 45.84
C ARG A 767 -0.68 8.89 44.77
N GLY A 768 -1.36 8.57 43.67
CA GLY A 768 -0.85 7.78 42.54
C GLY A 768 0.21 8.45 41.65
N PHE A 769 1.25 9.02 42.27
CA PHE A 769 2.50 9.43 41.64
C PHE A 769 3.69 8.53 42.05
N ASP A 770 3.41 7.45 42.77
CA ASP A 770 4.31 6.33 43.04
C ASP A 770 3.69 5.02 42.46
N ASN A 771 4.25 3.86 42.81
CA ASN A 771 3.79 2.55 42.32
C ASN A 771 2.90 1.80 43.35
N ASP A 772 2.48 2.42 44.44
CA ASP A 772 1.74 1.78 45.55
C ASP A 772 0.22 2.08 45.49
N VAL A 773 -0.45 1.33 44.61
CA VAL A 773 -1.89 1.47 44.35
C VAL A 773 -2.78 1.16 45.56
N ASP A 774 -2.27 0.45 46.57
CA ASP A 774 -3.02 0.17 47.81
C ASP A 774 -3.21 1.44 48.65
N ASN A 775 -2.35 2.46 48.46
CA ASN A 775 -2.48 3.74 49.11
C ASN A 775 -3.36 4.74 48.33
N ASP A 776 -3.77 4.45 47.09
CA ASP A 776 -4.50 5.40 46.27
C ASP A 776 -5.90 5.76 46.76
N LEU A 777 -6.36 6.95 46.38
CA LEU A 777 -7.77 7.33 46.48
C LEU A 777 -8.27 7.87 45.13
N ILE A 778 -8.91 7.00 44.35
CA ILE A 778 -9.53 7.35 43.08
C ILE A 778 -10.93 7.91 43.32
N THR A 779 -11.23 9.09 42.80
CA THR A 779 -12.58 9.69 42.79
C THR A 779 -13.05 9.89 41.35
N ALA A 780 -14.31 9.55 41.07
CA ALA A 780 -14.82 9.49 39.69
C ALA A 780 -16.15 10.23 39.50
N SER A 781 -16.20 11.02 38.44
CA SER A 781 -17.39 11.53 37.77
C SER A 781 -17.31 11.07 36.32
N PRO A 782 -18.23 10.21 35.82
CA PRO A 782 -18.15 9.68 34.47
C PRO A 782 -18.44 10.73 33.39
N GLY A 783 -19.11 11.82 33.77
CA GLY A 783 -19.59 12.84 32.85
C GLY A 783 -20.65 12.34 31.87
N MET A 784 -21.03 13.21 30.94
CA MET A 784 -22.02 12.93 29.89
C MET A 784 -21.49 13.41 28.55
N LEU A 785 -21.63 12.58 27.51
CA LEU A 785 -21.51 13.04 26.13
C LEU A 785 -22.77 13.85 25.78
N VAL A 786 -22.59 15.01 25.15
CA VAL A 786 -23.68 15.88 24.69
C VAL A 786 -23.39 16.38 23.28
N ASN A 787 -24.45 16.63 22.49
CA ASN A 787 -24.29 17.31 21.20
C ASN A 787 -23.66 18.70 21.40
N ALA A 788 -22.84 19.14 20.45
CA ALA A 788 -22.12 20.42 20.50
C ALA A 788 -22.02 21.06 19.12
N SER A 789 -22.13 22.40 19.06
CA SER A 789 -21.81 23.15 17.83
C SER A 789 -20.30 23.18 17.55
N ALA A 790 -19.92 23.60 16.35
CA ALA A 790 -18.51 23.78 15.99
C ALA A 790 -17.81 24.82 16.90
N GLU A 791 -18.51 25.86 17.33
CA GLU A 791 -18.02 26.86 18.28
C GLU A 791 -17.91 26.31 19.72
N GLU A 792 -18.82 25.42 20.13
CA GLU A 792 -18.75 24.77 21.46
C GLU A 792 -17.62 23.74 21.54
N MET A 793 -17.31 23.05 20.45
CA MET A 793 -16.17 22.12 20.36
C MET A 793 -14.83 22.85 20.25
N ASN A 794 -14.79 24.04 19.63
CA ASN A 794 -13.59 24.86 19.46
C ASN A 794 -13.82 26.30 19.98
N PRO A 795 -13.88 26.52 21.30
CA PRO A 795 -14.10 27.84 21.86
C PRO A 795 -12.98 28.83 21.46
N PRO A 796 -13.29 30.14 21.32
CA PRO A 796 -12.30 31.16 21.04
C PRO A 796 -11.31 31.30 22.21
N SER A 797 -10.05 31.63 21.90
CA SER A 797 -9.03 31.89 22.93
C SER A 797 -9.38 33.15 23.73
N VAL A 798 -9.15 33.12 25.04
CA VAL A 798 -9.23 34.31 25.90
C VAL A 798 -7.93 35.10 25.79
N ASP A 799 -8.01 36.37 25.40
CA ASP A 799 -6.87 37.30 25.46
C ASP A 799 -6.50 37.58 26.93
N VAL A 800 -5.52 36.82 27.42
CA VAL A 800 -5.03 36.92 28.79
C VAL A 800 -4.33 38.25 29.08
N THR A 801 -3.86 38.99 28.08
CA THR A 801 -3.13 40.25 28.27
C THR A 801 -4.04 41.37 28.81
N THR A 802 -5.35 41.24 28.60
CA THR A 802 -6.38 42.11 29.15
C THR A 802 -6.68 41.85 30.64
N LEU A 803 -6.23 40.71 31.18
CA LEU A 803 -6.49 40.31 32.56
C LEU A 803 -5.41 40.87 33.52
N PRO A 804 -5.75 41.16 34.79
CA PRO A 804 -4.74 41.55 35.76
C PRO A 804 -3.72 40.43 36.02
N LYS A 805 -2.47 40.83 36.27
CA LYS A 805 -1.39 39.90 36.65
C LYS A 805 -1.55 39.48 38.12
N ARG A 806 -1.68 38.17 38.37
CA ARG A 806 -1.76 37.55 39.71
C ARG A 806 -0.37 37.31 40.31
N ARG A 807 0.60 36.87 39.51
CA ARG A 807 1.99 36.58 39.91
C ARG A 807 2.95 36.85 38.76
N GLN A 808 4.18 37.24 39.08
CA GLN A 808 5.31 37.26 38.15
C GLN A 808 6.52 36.55 38.78
N ILE A 809 7.29 35.84 37.96
CA ILE A 809 8.60 35.27 38.27
C ILE A 809 9.60 35.80 37.24
N GLY A 810 10.81 36.15 37.68
CA GLY A 810 11.81 36.82 36.86
C GLY A 810 11.63 38.34 36.86
N ASN A 811 12.74 39.06 37.09
CA ASN A 811 12.79 40.53 37.07
C ASN A 811 13.49 41.09 35.81
N GLY A 812 14.13 40.21 35.03
CA GLY A 812 14.89 40.58 33.84
C GLY A 812 14.07 40.51 32.56
N ARG A 813 14.77 40.17 31.48
CA ARG A 813 14.24 40.00 30.12
C ARG A 813 13.24 38.86 30.00
N VAL A 814 13.51 37.73 30.68
CA VAL A 814 12.65 36.55 30.68
C VAL A 814 11.75 36.58 31.90
N GLN A 815 10.44 36.47 31.69
CA GLN A 815 9.44 36.58 32.75
C GLN A 815 8.37 35.50 32.59
N LEU A 816 7.94 34.89 33.69
CA LEU A 816 6.77 34.01 33.73
C LEU A 816 5.66 34.76 34.46
N VAL A 817 4.53 34.98 33.80
CA VAL A 817 3.39 35.73 34.33
C VAL A 817 2.20 34.80 34.51
N GLN A 818 1.58 34.83 35.69
CA GLN A 818 0.27 34.24 35.93
C GLN A 818 -0.79 35.35 35.94
N TYR A 819 -1.90 35.13 35.25
CA TYR A 819 -3.06 36.05 35.21
C TYR A 819 -4.15 35.63 36.22
N GLU A 820 -5.17 36.47 36.42
CA GLU A 820 -6.26 36.20 37.39
C GLU A 820 -7.07 34.92 37.12
N ASN A 821 -7.19 34.49 35.86
CA ASN A 821 -7.78 33.18 35.50
C ASN A 821 -6.87 31.98 35.81
N GLY A 822 -5.69 32.23 36.39
CA GLY A 822 -4.68 31.22 36.70
C GLY A 822 -3.90 30.70 35.50
N HIS A 823 -4.01 31.32 34.33
CA HIS A 823 -3.21 30.96 33.15
C HIS A 823 -1.79 31.53 33.27
N TRP A 824 -0.82 30.77 32.78
CA TRP A 824 0.61 31.08 32.79
C TRP A 824 1.12 31.37 31.38
N GLN A 825 1.88 32.45 31.23
CA GLN A 825 2.49 32.87 29.96
C GLN A 825 3.96 33.20 30.18
N LEU A 826 4.82 32.72 29.27
CA LEU A 826 6.23 33.12 29.18
C LEU A 826 6.34 34.39 28.33
N LEU A 827 7.10 35.37 28.81
CA LEU A 827 7.39 36.62 28.11
C LEU A 827 8.91 36.78 27.91
N ILE A 828 9.29 37.34 26.76
CA ILE A 828 10.65 37.84 26.48
C ILE A 828 10.54 39.30 26.07
N ASP A 829 11.30 40.18 26.72
CA ASP A 829 11.22 41.65 26.51
C ASP A 829 9.79 42.23 26.69
N GLY A 830 8.95 41.52 27.47
CA GLY A 830 7.54 41.86 27.71
C GLY A 830 6.54 41.32 26.66
N ALA A 831 7.01 40.72 25.56
CA ALA A 831 6.16 40.11 24.54
C ALA A 831 5.95 38.60 24.80
N PRO A 832 4.77 38.02 24.48
CA PRO A 832 4.53 36.58 24.57
C PRO A 832 5.54 35.74 23.80
N TRP A 833 5.98 34.63 24.41
CA TRP A 833 6.90 33.68 23.79
C TRP A 833 6.46 32.25 24.04
N ILE A 834 6.19 31.52 22.96
CA ILE A 834 5.89 30.08 22.99
C ILE A 834 7.17 29.34 22.61
N ILE A 835 7.58 28.36 23.41
CA ILE A 835 8.77 27.56 23.12
C ILE A 835 8.46 26.58 21.96
N HIS A 836 9.01 26.90 20.79
CA HIS A 836 9.18 25.98 19.66
C HIS A 836 10.57 25.36 19.79
N GLY A 837 10.66 24.36 20.67
CA GLY A 837 11.90 23.77 21.13
C GLY A 837 12.32 22.55 20.30
N LEU A 838 13.63 22.33 20.23
CA LEU A 838 14.22 21.10 19.70
C LEU A 838 15.45 20.69 20.51
N THR A 839 15.59 19.40 20.79
CA THR A 839 16.84 18.79 21.29
C THR A 839 17.83 18.70 20.13
N TYR A 840 19.02 19.25 20.29
CA TYR A 840 19.98 19.40 19.20
C TYR A 840 21.40 18.95 19.61
N GLY A 841 21.81 17.79 19.10
CA GLY A 841 23.09 17.16 19.43
C GLY A 841 23.75 16.34 18.31
N PRO A 842 23.54 16.63 17.01
CA PRO A 842 23.70 15.68 15.91
C PRO A 842 25.05 14.92 15.93
N SER A 843 24.97 13.59 16.05
CA SER A 843 26.09 12.65 15.95
C SER A 843 26.37 12.24 14.49
N ALA A 844 27.64 12.06 14.13
CA ALA A 844 27.98 11.40 12.86
C ALA A 844 27.82 9.87 12.99
N VAL A 845 27.44 9.22 11.90
CA VAL A 845 27.35 7.75 11.81
C VAL A 845 28.71 7.12 12.10
N GLY A 846 28.71 6.09 12.94
CA GLY A 846 29.92 5.43 13.46
C GLY A 846 30.49 6.06 14.73
N GLU A 847 29.93 7.16 15.24
CA GLU A 847 30.36 7.76 16.51
C GLU A 847 29.36 7.48 17.65
N THR A 848 29.89 7.15 18.84
CA THR A 848 29.11 6.82 20.05
C THR A 848 29.77 7.38 21.33
N PRO A 849 29.00 7.78 22.35
CA PRO A 849 29.54 8.10 23.67
C PRO A 849 30.09 6.88 24.42
N ASP A 850 29.61 5.66 24.16
CA ASP A 850 30.02 4.43 24.86
C ASP A 850 31.49 4.07 24.60
N GLU A 851 31.94 4.23 23.36
CA GLU A 851 33.35 4.04 22.97
C GLU A 851 34.18 5.34 23.09
N GLY A 852 33.55 6.45 23.48
CA GLY A 852 34.19 7.77 23.55
C GLY A 852 34.60 8.34 22.19
N THR A 853 33.93 7.96 21.11
CA THR A 853 34.23 8.37 19.72
C THR A 853 33.40 9.58 19.25
N LEU A 854 32.28 9.86 19.90
CA LEU A 854 31.43 11.04 19.67
C LEU A 854 32.19 12.35 19.78
N ARG A 855 32.11 13.23 18.77
CA ARG A 855 32.76 14.55 18.74
C ARG A 855 31.82 15.72 19.02
N ASP A 856 32.37 16.83 19.50
CA ASP A 856 31.60 18.04 19.83
C ASP A 856 31.12 18.72 18.56
N TRP A 857 29.82 18.63 18.27
CA TRP A 857 29.22 19.24 17.07
C TRP A 857 29.50 20.76 16.98
N MET A 858 29.73 21.45 18.11
CA MET A 858 30.08 22.88 18.12
C MET A 858 31.51 23.19 17.68
N THR A 859 32.36 22.16 17.51
CA THR A 859 33.76 22.31 17.09
C THR A 859 34.20 21.28 16.04
N ALA A 860 33.30 20.38 15.62
CA ALA A 860 33.63 19.30 14.71
C ALA A 860 33.81 19.83 13.28
N ASP A 861 34.99 19.59 12.74
CA ASP A 861 35.42 19.84 11.37
C ASP A 861 36.03 18.51 10.89
N ARG A 862 35.17 17.63 10.35
CA ARG A 862 35.55 16.26 9.95
C ARG A 862 36.22 16.24 8.58
N ASN A 863 35.86 17.16 7.69
CA ASN A 863 36.45 17.32 6.36
C ASN A 863 37.78 18.12 6.38
N ARG A 864 38.09 18.82 7.48
CA ARG A 864 39.29 19.63 7.75
C ARG A 864 39.39 20.90 6.89
N ASN A 865 38.26 21.51 6.55
CA ASN A 865 38.22 22.74 5.74
C ASN A 865 38.21 24.04 6.58
N GLY A 866 38.11 23.94 7.92
CA GLY A 866 38.03 25.09 8.84
C GLY A 866 36.62 25.58 9.14
N VAL A 867 35.58 24.89 8.66
CA VAL A 867 34.16 25.15 8.92
C VAL A 867 33.60 24.06 9.84
N ILE A 868 32.60 24.39 10.63
CA ILE A 868 31.93 23.42 11.52
C ILE A 868 30.92 22.61 10.70
N ASP A 869 30.98 21.28 10.76
CA ASP A 869 30.26 20.37 9.85
C ASP A 869 28.75 20.69 9.72
N VAL A 870 28.06 21.04 10.82
CA VAL A 870 26.62 21.34 10.84
C VAL A 870 26.24 22.65 10.13
N LEU A 871 27.21 23.50 9.79
CA LEU A 871 27.02 24.67 8.94
C LEU A 871 27.04 24.31 7.45
N GLU A 872 27.50 23.10 7.10
CA GLU A 872 27.74 22.66 5.73
C GLU A 872 26.73 21.61 5.24
N THR A 873 25.66 21.37 6.00
CA THR A 873 24.67 20.35 5.66
C THR A 873 23.80 20.74 4.46
N PHE A 874 23.34 19.75 3.71
CA PHE A 874 22.47 19.91 2.54
C PHE A 874 21.26 18.97 2.64
N VAL A 875 20.24 19.21 1.82
CA VAL A 875 19.04 18.38 1.76
C VAL A 875 19.13 17.44 0.55
N ASP A 876 19.16 16.14 0.82
CA ASP A 876 19.01 15.07 -0.19
C ASP A 876 17.51 14.93 -0.48
N ALA A 877 17.05 15.63 -1.52
CA ALA A 877 15.65 15.80 -1.86
C ALA A 877 15.11 14.61 -2.67
N ASN A 878 15.97 13.98 -3.48
CA ASN A 878 15.62 12.82 -4.31
C ASN A 878 15.92 11.47 -3.61
N ARG A 879 16.51 11.51 -2.40
CA ARG A 879 16.84 10.36 -1.54
C ARG A 879 17.93 9.44 -2.12
N ASN A 880 18.84 9.95 -2.95
CA ASN A 880 19.89 9.15 -3.61
C ASN A 880 21.19 8.98 -2.80
N ASN A 881 21.28 9.58 -1.61
CA ASN A 881 22.42 9.53 -0.69
C ASN A 881 23.69 10.24 -1.20
N LYS A 882 23.55 11.29 -2.01
CA LYS A 882 24.64 12.17 -2.49
C LYS A 882 24.17 13.62 -2.43
N GLN A 883 25.09 14.55 -2.67
CA GLN A 883 24.76 15.96 -2.92
C GLN A 883 24.74 16.18 -4.44
N ASP A 884 23.58 16.42 -5.02
CA ASP A 884 23.46 16.77 -6.43
C ASP A 884 23.75 18.26 -6.71
N PRO A 885 24.07 18.66 -7.95
CA PRO A 885 24.44 20.04 -8.27
C PRO A 885 23.34 21.09 -7.99
N ASP A 886 22.08 20.67 -7.88
CA ASP A 886 20.92 21.47 -7.53
C ASP A 886 20.54 21.40 -6.03
N GLU A 887 21.31 20.68 -5.22
CA GLU A 887 21.15 20.58 -3.77
C GLU A 887 22.19 21.46 -3.04
N PRO A 888 21.91 22.76 -2.83
CA PRO A 888 22.87 23.67 -2.21
C PRO A 888 23.16 23.27 -0.77
N THR A 889 24.36 23.59 -0.30
CA THR A 889 24.67 23.64 1.13
C THR A 889 23.82 24.72 1.81
N VAL A 890 23.05 24.33 2.82
CA VAL A 890 22.10 25.19 3.56
C VAL A 890 22.50 25.38 5.02
N GLY A 891 23.02 24.34 5.67
CA GLY A 891 23.34 24.30 7.10
C GLY A 891 22.10 24.11 7.97
N ASP A 892 22.23 23.31 9.03
CA ASP A 892 21.12 22.86 9.87
C ASP A 892 20.34 24.04 10.46
N PHE A 893 21.04 25.10 10.87
CA PHE A 893 20.42 26.27 11.48
C PHE A 893 19.49 27.07 10.56
N GLN A 894 19.69 27.02 9.24
CA GLN A 894 18.73 27.61 8.31
C GLN A 894 17.52 26.68 8.15
N LEU A 895 17.71 25.36 8.10
CA LEU A 895 16.60 24.38 8.08
C LEU A 895 15.74 24.46 9.35
N LEU A 896 16.37 24.64 10.52
CA LEU A 896 15.71 24.89 11.81
C LEU A 896 14.95 26.21 11.83
N LYS A 897 15.51 27.27 11.23
CA LYS A 897 14.83 28.56 11.12
C LYS A 897 13.60 28.46 10.22
N ASP A 898 13.73 27.74 9.10
CA ASP A 898 12.66 27.47 8.14
C ASP A 898 11.53 26.61 8.72
N LEU A 899 11.86 25.71 9.65
CA LEU A 899 10.95 24.89 10.45
C LEU A 899 10.14 25.71 11.46
N GLY A 900 10.66 26.86 11.90
CA GLY A 900 10.03 27.72 12.91
C GLY A 900 10.53 27.51 14.34
N VAL A 901 11.64 26.79 14.53
CA VAL A 901 12.32 26.65 15.83
C VAL A 901 12.72 28.04 16.34
N ASN A 902 12.57 28.26 17.65
CA ASN A 902 13.04 29.47 18.31
C ASN A 902 13.92 29.18 19.54
N THR A 903 13.95 27.93 20.01
CA THR A 903 14.64 27.52 21.24
C THR A 903 15.39 26.21 21.02
N LEU A 904 16.67 26.15 21.41
CA LEU A 904 17.45 24.90 21.44
C LEU A 904 17.58 24.42 22.88
N ARG A 905 17.39 23.13 23.14
CA ARG A 905 17.68 22.50 24.43
C ARG A 905 19.05 21.83 24.36
N LEU A 906 19.97 22.29 25.22
CA LEU A 906 21.39 21.91 25.19
C LEU A 906 21.89 21.66 26.62
N TYR A 907 22.83 20.72 26.79
CA TYR A 907 23.56 20.51 28.04
C TYR A 907 24.94 21.17 28.00
N HIS A 908 25.40 21.77 29.11
CA HIS A 908 26.72 22.41 29.16
C HIS A 908 27.88 21.39 29.19
N THR A 909 27.63 20.22 29.76
CA THR A 909 28.47 19.03 29.66
C THR A 909 28.19 18.31 28.34
N ASN A 910 29.25 17.94 27.62
CA ASN A 910 29.13 17.24 26.35
C ASN A 910 29.12 15.72 26.54
N HIS A 911 28.29 15.00 25.77
CA HIS A 911 28.31 13.53 25.69
C HIS A 911 29.66 12.96 25.18
N VAL A 912 30.47 13.82 24.57
CA VAL A 912 31.76 13.59 23.90
C VAL A 912 32.90 13.16 24.82
N THR A 913 32.74 13.25 26.14
CA THR A 913 33.78 12.87 27.11
C THR A 913 33.21 12.03 28.24
N SER A 914 32.91 10.76 27.91
CA SER A 914 32.93 9.60 28.80
C SER A 914 32.61 9.89 30.26
N ILE A 915 31.33 10.12 30.56
CA ILE A 915 30.73 10.03 31.92
C ILE A 915 31.27 11.04 32.97
N SER A 916 32.34 11.80 32.70
CA SER A 916 33.18 12.34 33.78
C SER A 916 33.83 13.72 33.59
N ALA A 917 33.84 14.32 32.40
CA ALA A 917 34.53 15.61 32.16
C ALA A 917 33.59 16.74 31.68
N PRO A 918 33.64 17.94 32.29
CA PRO A 918 33.10 19.16 31.68
C PRO A 918 33.85 19.51 30.41
N ARG A 919 33.24 20.30 29.50
CA ARG A 919 33.96 20.88 28.35
C ARG A 919 35.24 21.60 28.83
N ALA A 920 36.34 21.41 28.11
CA ALA A 920 37.60 22.09 28.45
C ALA A 920 37.43 23.62 28.34
N PRO A 921 38.12 24.44 29.15
CA PRO A 921 37.94 25.90 29.16
C PRO A 921 38.05 26.60 27.79
N GLY A 922 38.85 26.04 26.86
CA GLY A 922 38.95 26.55 25.48
C GLY A 922 37.67 26.35 24.65
N ASN A 923 36.95 25.24 24.86
CA ASN A 923 35.77 24.89 24.07
C ASN A 923 34.57 25.79 24.39
N TYR A 924 34.41 26.23 25.65
CA TYR A 924 33.36 27.19 26.02
C TYR A 924 33.47 28.50 25.21
N LYS A 925 34.67 28.98 24.92
CA LYS A 925 34.85 30.20 24.10
C LYS A 925 34.34 30.02 22.67
N VAL A 926 34.60 28.86 22.05
CA VAL A 926 34.12 28.55 20.69
C VAL A 926 32.60 28.39 20.71
N ALA A 927 32.07 27.57 21.61
CA ALA A 927 30.64 27.36 21.81
C ALA A 927 29.86 28.67 22.02
N LYS A 928 30.33 29.55 22.90
CA LYS A 928 29.70 30.86 23.16
C LYS A 928 29.77 31.79 21.95
N THR A 929 30.82 31.69 21.13
CA THR A 929 30.92 32.48 19.89
C THR A 929 29.86 32.01 18.89
N LEU A 930 29.78 30.70 18.65
CA LEU A 930 28.75 30.10 17.79
C LEU A 930 27.33 30.42 18.28
N LEU A 931 27.02 30.18 19.55
CA LEU A 931 25.67 30.45 20.10
C LEU A 931 25.28 31.93 20.01
N ARG A 932 26.21 32.88 20.17
CA ARG A 932 25.97 34.32 19.91
C ARG A 932 25.66 34.60 18.44
N GLU A 933 26.32 33.92 17.50
CA GLU A 933 26.07 34.07 16.07
C GLU A 933 24.71 33.47 15.68
N LEU A 934 24.37 32.30 16.21
CA LEU A 934 23.07 31.67 16.02
C LEU A 934 21.92 32.53 16.56
N TYR A 935 22.08 33.10 17.76
CA TYR A 935 21.15 34.07 18.32
C TYR A 935 21.02 35.33 17.45
N LYS A 936 22.13 35.94 17.02
CA LYS A 936 22.11 37.16 16.19
C LYS A 936 21.53 36.93 14.79
N LYS A 937 21.80 35.78 14.15
CA LYS A 937 21.42 35.49 12.76
C LYS A 937 20.02 34.90 12.66
N TYR A 938 19.64 34.01 13.57
CA TYR A 938 18.39 33.24 13.49
C TYR A 938 17.41 33.53 14.63
N GLY A 939 17.87 34.12 15.74
CA GLY A 939 17.04 34.41 16.91
C GLY A 939 16.89 33.24 17.89
N PHE A 940 17.74 32.20 17.80
CA PHE A 940 17.64 31.04 18.69
C PHE A 940 18.04 31.39 20.12
N MET A 941 17.10 31.15 21.05
CA MET A 941 17.35 31.12 22.48
C MET A 941 17.79 29.70 22.92
N VAL A 942 18.33 29.57 24.12
CA VAL A 942 18.86 28.30 24.66
C VAL A 942 18.29 27.99 26.03
N ILE A 943 17.72 26.81 26.19
CA ILE A 943 17.51 26.16 27.48
C ILE A 943 18.83 25.44 27.80
N MET A 944 19.55 25.90 28.83
CA MET A 944 20.86 25.36 29.20
C MET A 944 20.74 24.44 30.40
N GLY A 945 21.06 23.15 30.20
CA GLY A 945 20.87 22.09 31.19
C GLY A 945 22.14 21.54 31.82
N ASP A 946 22.03 21.08 33.06
CA ASP A 946 22.98 20.16 33.74
C ASP A 946 22.24 18.86 34.06
N PHE A 947 22.87 17.70 33.84
CA PHE A 947 22.26 16.38 34.06
C PHE A 947 21.98 16.06 35.53
N VAL A 948 22.57 16.79 36.49
CA VAL A 948 22.48 16.56 37.93
C VAL A 948 22.72 15.08 38.29
N GLY A 949 23.72 14.45 37.64
CA GLY A 949 24.06 13.04 37.87
C GLY A 949 23.28 12.01 37.06
N MET A 950 22.37 12.38 36.17
CA MET A 950 21.84 11.43 35.18
C MET A 950 22.98 10.90 34.30
N TYR A 951 22.92 9.63 33.91
CA TYR A 951 24.01 8.93 33.18
C TYR A 951 25.36 9.01 33.92
N THR A 952 25.31 9.14 35.25
CA THR A 952 26.41 9.47 36.18
C THR A 952 27.19 10.76 35.91
N VAL A 953 26.78 11.57 34.92
CA VAL A 953 27.45 12.82 34.51
C VAL A 953 27.48 13.85 35.64
N GLY A 954 28.68 14.28 36.01
CA GLY A 954 28.92 15.28 37.05
C GLY A 954 28.92 14.75 38.49
N SER A 955 28.42 13.53 38.74
CA SER A 955 28.56 12.86 40.05
C SER A 955 29.97 12.28 40.24
N GLY A 956 30.60 11.83 39.15
CA GLY A 956 31.85 11.08 39.17
C GLY A 956 31.74 9.71 39.84
N ALA A 957 30.54 9.11 39.80
CA ALA A 957 30.32 7.68 39.99
C ALA A 957 30.59 6.92 38.68
N LYS A 958 30.83 5.60 38.77
CA LYS A 958 30.82 4.74 37.58
C LYS A 958 29.39 4.34 37.21
N TRP A 959 29.20 3.91 35.97
CA TRP A 959 27.90 3.49 35.43
C TRP A 959 27.23 2.37 36.26
N GLU A 960 28.03 1.42 36.77
CA GLU A 960 27.57 0.28 37.57
C GLU A 960 27.33 0.62 39.04
N GLU A 961 27.93 1.71 39.53
CA GLU A 961 27.78 2.21 40.92
C GLU A 961 26.59 3.16 41.05
N GLY A 962 26.38 3.98 40.02
CA GLY A 962 25.27 4.91 39.90
C GLY A 962 25.38 6.19 40.72
N THR A 963 24.55 7.17 40.37
CA THR A 963 24.47 8.42 41.15
C THR A 963 23.70 8.20 42.44
N ASN A 964 24.36 8.51 43.55
CA ASN A 964 23.83 8.41 44.90
C ASN A 964 23.57 9.82 45.49
N TYR A 965 22.30 10.23 45.55
CA TYR A 965 21.89 11.54 46.09
C TYR A 965 21.96 11.63 47.63
N LEU A 966 22.34 10.54 48.32
CA LEU A 966 22.73 10.56 49.74
C LEU A 966 24.23 10.82 49.92
N ASP A 967 25.05 10.63 48.88
CA ASP A 967 26.49 10.86 48.95
C ASP A 967 26.83 12.36 48.84
N LYS A 968 27.40 12.91 49.91
CA LYS A 968 27.76 14.33 50.01
C LYS A 968 28.90 14.72 49.05
N THR A 969 29.77 13.80 48.67
CA THR A 969 30.87 14.02 47.72
C THR A 969 30.32 14.13 46.29
N GLN A 970 29.44 13.22 45.89
CA GLN A 970 28.75 13.27 44.61
C GLN A 970 27.88 14.52 44.50
N ARG A 971 27.05 14.83 45.52
CA ARG A 971 26.27 16.08 45.58
C ARG A 971 27.14 17.33 45.47
N LYS A 972 28.31 17.36 46.13
CA LYS A 972 29.24 18.49 45.97
C LYS A 972 29.73 18.63 44.54
N ARG A 973 30.13 17.54 43.87
CA ARG A 973 30.62 17.58 42.48
C ARG A 973 29.54 18.06 41.50
N MET A 974 28.31 17.58 41.65
CA MET A 974 27.15 18.03 40.88
C MET A 974 26.83 19.51 41.15
N THR A 975 26.88 19.94 42.42
CA THR A 975 26.75 21.36 42.79
C THR A 975 27.81 22.23 42.11
N ASP A 976 29.07 21.79 42.12
CA ASP A 976 30.17 22.50 41.47
C ASP A 976 30.00 22.51 39.93
N SER A 977 29.30 21.53 39.35
CA SER A 977 28.94 21.49 37.92
C SER A 977 27.91 22.55 37.55
N VAL A 978 26.77 22.55 38.24
CA VAL A 978 25.71 23.57 38.07
C VAL A 978 26.27 24.99 38.29
N LYS A 979 27.15 25.16 39.29
CA LYS A 979 27.82 26.44 39.54
C LYS A 979 28.74 26.88 38.40
N ARG A 980 29.39 25.96 37.69
CA ARG A 980 30.19 26.30 36.49
C ARG A 980 29.28 26.72 35.34
N MET A 981 28.22 25.96 35.07
CA MET A 981 27.23 26.29 34.03
C MET A 981 26.70 27.71 34.17
N VAL A 982 26.12 28.04 35.34
CA VAL A 982 25.47 29.34 35.54
C VAL A 982 26.48 30.49 35.49
N ASN A 983 27.65 30.36 36.13
CA ASN A 983 28.65 31.43 36.10
C ASN A 983 29.31 31.62 34.73
N GLU A 984 29.36 30.60 33.87
CA GLU A 984 29.87 30.74 32.50
C GLU A 984 28.83 31.38 31.57
N PHE A 985 27.53 31.09 31.73
CA PHE A 985 26.52 31.42 30.72
C PHE A 985 25.50 32.50 31.10
N LYS A 986 25.33 32.87 32.38
CA LYS A 986 24.22 33.76 32.81
C LYS A 986 24.19 35.17 32.21
N ASP A 987 25.33 35.67 31.75
CA ASP A 987 25.46 36.99 31.14
C ASP A 987 25.30 36.95 29.60
N GLU A 988 24.97 35.78 29.03
CA GLU A 988 24.78 35.60 27.59
C GLU A 988 23.35 35.94 27.15
N PRO A 989 23.16 36.72 26.06
CA PRO A 989 21.85 37.26 25.67
C PRO A 989 20.87 36.23 25.13
N TYR A 990 21.34 34.99 24.91
CA TYR A 990 20.59 33.89 24.33
C TYR A 990 20.06 32.89 25.36
N ILE A 991 20.41 33.01 26.65
CA ILE A 991 19.88 32.11 27.68
C ILE A 991 18.40 32.41 27.91
N LEU A 992 17.57 31.37 27.89
CA LEU A 992 16.15 31.44 28.21
C LEU A 992 15.89 31.06 29.66
N MET A 993 16.37 29.89 30.07
CA MET A 993 16.18 29.31 31.39
C MET A 993 17.22 28.22 31.66
N TRP A 994 17.37 27.87 32.94
CA TRP A 994 18.23 26.79 33.42
C TRP A 994 17.43 25.50 33.59
N ALA A 995 17.89 24.38 33.03
CA ALA A 995 17.27 23.07 33.25
C ALA A 995 18.10 22.20 34.20
N LEU A 996 17.46 21.63 35.22
CA LEU A 996 18.07 20.72 36.17
C LEU A 996 17.55 19.29 35.95
N GLY A 997 18.43 18.39 35.53
CA GLY A 997 18.13 16.97 35.35
C GLY A 997 17.71 16.56 33.93
N ASN A 998 17.64 15.25 33.74
CA ASN A 998 17.04 14.55 32.60
C ASN A 998 16.43 13.23 33.12
N GLU A 999 15.19 13.26 33.62
CA GLU A 999 14.46 12.06 34.07
C GLU A 999 15.16 11.28 35.19
N ASN A 1000 15.98 11.95 36.00
CA ASN A 1000 16.76 11.33 37.08
C ASN A 1000 15.88 10.48 38.02
N ASN A 1001 14.62 10.86 38.19
CA ASN A 1001 13.62 10.19 39.02
C ASN A 1001 13.32 8.74 38.58
N TYR A 1002 13.55 8.37 37.33
CA TYR A 1002 13.50 6.96 36.90
C TYR A 1002 14.63 6.11 37.50
N GLY A 1003 15.74 6.71 37.95
CA GLY A 1003 16.83 5.99 38.62
C GLY A 1003 17.64 5.02 37.74
N GLY A 1004 17.50 5.13 36.42
CA GLY A 1004 18.06 4.17 35.47
C GLY A 1004 17.13 2.97 35.31
N VAL A 1005 16.18 3.08 34.37
CA VAL A 1005 15.39 1.95 33.88
C VAL A 1005 16.00 1.50 32.55
N HIS A 1006 15.92 0.19 32.28
CA HIS A 1006 16.43 -0.51 31.09
C HIS A 1006 17.95 -0.74 31.02
N GLY A 1007 18.34 -2.01 30.99
CA GLY A 1007 19.71 -2.48 30.73
C GLY A 1007 20.14 -2.36 29.26
N ILE A 1008 19.80 -1.24 28.62
CA ILE A 1008 20.19 -0.89 27.24
C ILE A 1008 20.68 0.57 27.17
N VAL A 1009 19.90 1.54 27.68
CA VAL A 1009 20.32 2.95 27.82
C VAL A 1009 19.71 3.57 29.10
N GLY A 1010 20.51 3.80 30.15
CA GLY A 1010 20.03 4.40 31.40
C GLY A 1010 21.00 4.21 32.57
N GLY A 1011 21.62 5.31 33.03
CA GLY A 1011 22.61 5.24 34.10
C GLY A 1011 21.94 4.95 35.45
N THR A 1012 22.48 4.00 36.21
CA THR A 1012 21.93 3.63 37.52
C THR A 1012 21.92 4.83 38.48
N GLY A 1013 20.88 4.96 39.31
CA GLY A 1013 20.75 6.10 40.22
C GLY A 1013 19.63 5.92 41.24
N ASN A 1014 19.77 6.52 42.43
CA ASN A 1014 18.85 6.23 43.53
C ASN A 1014 17.74 7.29 43.77
N ALA A 1015 17.50 8.21 42.83
CA ALA A 1015 16.46 9.23 42.98
C ALA A 1015 15.04 8.65 43.07
N GLY A 1016 14.67 7.65 42.26
CA GLY A 1016 13.36 6.99 42.38
C GLY A 1016 13.16 6.27 43.72
N LYS A 1017 14.25 5.87 44.39
CA LYS A 1017 14.22 5.25 45.73
C LYS A 1017 14.24 6.27 46.87
N TYR A 1018 14.84 7.44 46.65
CA TYR A 1018 14.98 8.54 47.61
C TYR A 1018 14.53 9.87 46.99
N PRO A 1019 13.24 9.98 46.59
CA PRO A 1019 12.76 11.12 45.81
C PRO A 1019 12.82 12.43 46.62
N ALA A 1020 12.51 12.38 47.92
CA ALA A 1020 12.57 13.55 48.78
C ALA A 1020 13.99 14.15 48.86
N GLU A 1021 15.01 13.30 48.90
CA GLU A 1021 16.42 13.69 48.95
C GLU A 1021 16.93 14.19 47.59
N TYR A 1022 16.47 13.61 46.49
CA TYR A 1022 16.74 14.12 45.13
C TYR A 1022 16.09 15.50 44.90
N TYR A 1023 14.77 15.63 45.08
CA TYR A 1023 14.08 16.89 44.85
C TYR A 1023 14.48 17.97 45.86
N GLY A 1024 14.80 17.60 47.10
CA GLY A 1024 15.41 18.50 48.08
C GLY A 1024 16.79 19.02 47.63
N PHE A 1025 17.60 18.17 46.98
CA PHE A 1025 18.87 18.61 46.37
C PHE A 1025 18.63 19.51 45.14
N VAL A 1026 17.67 19.20 44.28
CA VAL A 1026 17.25 20.08 43.17
C VAL A 1026 16.80 21.45 43.70
N ASN A 1027 16.11 21.50 44.83
CA ASN A 1027 15.72 22.75 45.49
C ASN A 1027 16.90 23.57 46.00
N GLU A 1028 17.90 22.93 46.62
CA GLU A 1028 19.14 23.59 47.04
C GLU A 1028 19.87 24.22 45.84
N LEU A 1029 19.90 23.51 44.70
CA LEU A 1029 20.49 23.99 43.45
C LEU A 1029 19.69 25.18 42.91
N ALA A 1030 18.38 25.06 42.72
CA ALA A 1030 17.52 26.14 42.22
C ALA A 1030 17.59 27.41 43.09
N THR A 1031 17.55 27.24 44.42
CA THR A 1031 17.72 28.34 45.40
C THR A 1031 19.08 29.04 45.23
N TRP A 1032 20.16 28.28 44.98
CA TRP A 1032 21.47 28.88 44.70
C TRP A 1032 21.50 29.60 43.35
N ILE A 1033 20.86 29.05 42.31
CA ILE A 1033 20.78 29.68 40.99
C ILE A 1033 20.08 31.04 41.11
N HIS A 1034 18.90 31.12 41.73
CA HIS A 1034 18.18 32.38 41.95
C HIS A 1034 19.00 33.47 42.65
N ALA A 1035 19.91 33.07 43.55
CA ALA A 1035 20.83 33.98 44.23
C ALA A 1035 22.03 34.42 43.37
N ALA A 1036 22.43 33.62 42.38
CA ALA A 1036 23.55 33.88 41.46
C ALA A 1036 23.13 34.56 40.14
N ASP A 1037 21.87 34.35 39.75
CA ASP A 1037 21.18 34.85 38.57
C ASP A 1037 19.67 34.95 38.86
N SER A 1038 19.13 36.17 38.82
CA SER A 1038 17.68 36.44 39.04
C SER A 1038 16.94 36.85 37.75
N ASN A 1039 17.62 36.73 36.59
CA ASN A 1039 17.07 37.10 35.28
C ASN A 1039 16.44 35.93 34.54
N HIS A 1040 16.84 34.70 34.83
CA HIS A 1040 16.41 33.49 34.12
C HIS A 1040 15.70 32.51 35.06
N PRO A 1041 14.52 31.97 34.70
CA PRO A 1041 13.83 30.93 35.47
C PRO A 1041 14.64 29.62 35.56
N VAL A 1042 14.28 28.78 36.54
CA VAL A 1042 14.80 27.42 36.71
C VAL A 1042 13.69 26.39 36.45
N SER A 1043 13.93 25.46 35.52
CA SER A 1043 13.10 24.28 35.27
C SER A 1043 13.77 23.01 35.81
N ILE A 1044 12.95 21.98 36.03
CA ILE A 1044 13.39 20.59 36.19
C ILE A 1044 13.20 19.83 34.86
N GLY A 1045 13.94 18.75 34.62
CA GLY A 1045 13.61 17.75 33.61
C GLY A 1045 13.18 16.45 34.29
N ASN A 1046 11.88 16.26 34.53
CA ASN A 1046 11.32 15.08 35.19
C ASN A 1046 10.88 14.01 34.18
N GLY A 1047 10.94 12.73 34.54
CA GLY A 1047 10.31 11.65 33.79
C GLY A 1047 8.82 11.58 34.13
N ASP A 1048 7.98 12.02 33.20
CA ASP A 1048 6.52 12.13 33.34
C ASP A 1048 6.11 12.85 34.67
N LEU A 1049 4.97 12.49 35.27
CA LEU A 1049 4.39 13.07 36.50
C LEU A 1049 4.83 12.35 37.78
N LEU A 1050 5.77 11.40 37.72
CA LEU A 1050 6.18 10.66 38.91
C LEU A 1050 6.68 11.61 40.01
N PHE A 1051 6.25 11.32 41.25
CA PHE A 1051 6.53 12.07 42.47
C PHE A 1051 6.07 13.55 42.49
N LEU A 1052 5.07 13.94 41.70
CA LEU A 1052 4.57 15.33 41.62
C LEU A 1052 4.23 15.97 42.98
N ASP A 1053 3.67 15.19 43.91
CA ASP A 1053 3.33 15.66 45.25
C ASP A 1053 4.56 15.78 46.18
N VAL A 1054 5.64 15.03 45.92
CA VAL A 1054 6.94 15.17 46.57
C VAL A 1054 7.64 16.43 46.04
N ILE A 1055 7.62 16.66 44.73
CA ILE A 1055 8.14 17.89 44.09
C ILE A 1055 7.48 19.13 44.71
N ALA A 1056 6.16 19.10 44.91
CA ALA A 1056 5.40 20.19 45.53
C ALA A 1056 5.91 20.57 46.94
N LYS A 1057 6.37 19.58 47.71
CA LYS A 1057 6.86 19.75 49.10
C LYS A 1057 8.36 20.04 49.17
N ALA A 1058 9.16 19.33 48.38
CA ALA A 1058 10.62 19.29 48.46
C ALA A 1058 11.31 20.29 47.52
N ALA A 1059 10.69 20.65 46.39
CA ALA A 1059 11.24 21.56 45.37
C ALA A 1059 10.37 22.81 45.09
N PRO A 1060 9.97 23.59 46.12
CA PRO A 1060 9.22 24.83 45.90
C PRO A 1060 9.97 25.85 45.02
N ALA A 1061 11.31 25.88 45.04
CA ALA A 1061 12.14 26.85 44.30
C ALA A 1061 12.28 26.60 42.79
N ILE A 1062 11.73 25.50 42.24
CA ILE A 1062 11.63 25.33 40.78
C ILE A 1062 10.54 26.27 40.23
N ASP A 1063 10.81 27.00 39.16
CA ASP A 1063 9.85 27.94 38.56
C ASP A 1063 8.93 27.26 37.54
N VAL A 1064 9.50 26.36 36.73
CA VAL A 1064 8.81 25.65 35.63
C VAL A 1064 8.85 24.15 35.88
N PHE A 1065 7.69 23.48 35.86
CA PHE A 1065 7.65 22.02 35.81
C PHE A 1065 7.97 21.57 34.38
N GLY A 1066 9.16 21.01 34.20
CA GLY A 1066 9.56 20.41 32.93
C GLY A 1066 9.46 18.89 32.99
N ALA A 1067 8.93 18.27 31.94
CA ALA A 1067 8.79 16.82 31.86
C ALA A 1067 9.14 16.27 30.48
N ASN A 1068 9.95 15.22 30.43
CA ASN A 1068 10.05 14.34 29.27
C ASN A 1068 8.85 13.39 29.34
N ALA A 1069 8.10 13.23 28.24
CA ALA A 1069 6.86 12.47 28.25
C ALA A 1069 6.53 11.84 26.89
N TYR A 1070 6.34 10.53 26.88
CA TYR A 1070 6.09 9.70 25.70
C TYR A 1070 4.76 8.95 25.86
N ARG A 1071 3.65 9.68 25.74
CA ARG A 1071 2.30 9.20 26.14
C ARG A 1071 1.41 8.68 25.02
N GLY A 1072 1.83 8.77 23.76
CA GLY A 1072 1.05 8.32 22.61
C GLY A 1072 0.61 9.43 21.67
N TRP A 1073 -0.01 9.01 20.57
CA TRP A 1073 -0.40 9.91 19.48
C TRP A 1073 -1.47 10.93 19.90
N GLN A 1074 -2.32 10.61 20.89
CA GLN A 1074 -3.39 11.49 21.37
C GLN A 1074 -2.91 12.74 22.14
N GLY A 1075 -1.61 12.88 22.40
CA GLY A 1075 -1.04 13.93 23.25
C GLY A 1075 -0.69 13.46 24.66
N PHE A 1076 -0.55 14.41 25.58
CA PHE A 1076 -0.16 14.17 26.97
C PHE A 1076 -1.37 13.86 27.86
N GLY A 1077 -2.55 14.30 27.40
CA GLY A 1077 -3.83 14.20 28.08
C GLY A 1077 -4.12 15.46 28.87
N ARG A 1078 -5.36 15.95 28.80
CA ARG A 1078 -5.82 17.09 29.60
C ARG A 1078 -5.61 16.86 31.09
N SER A 1079 -5.72 15.61 31.53
CA SER A 1079 -5.46 15.19 32.91
C SER A 1079 -4.03 15.50 33.40
N PHE A 1080 -3.02 15.50 32.50
CA PHE A 1080 -1.63 15.83 32.82
C PHE A 1080 -1.51 17.27 33.32
N PHE A 1081 -2.00 18.21 32.53
CA PHE A 1081 -1.92 19.64 32.84
C PHE A 1081 -2.78 19.99 34.06
N GLU A 1082 -3.94 19.34 34.21
CA GLU A 1082 -4.81 19.50 35.39
C GLU A 1082 -4.13 19.06 36.70
N GLU A 1083 -3.30 18.02 36.67
CA GLU A 1083 -2.56 17.57 37.86
C GLU A 1083 -1.40 18.51 38.20
N VAL A 1084 -0.62 18.96 37.21
CA VAL A 1084 0.42 19.98 37.48
C VAL A 1084 -0.21 21.27 38.04
N LYS A 1085 -1.37 21.70 37.51
CA LYS A 1085 -2.11 22.85 38.07
C LYS A 1085 -2.64 22.59 39.48
N ARG A 1086 -3.06 21.35 39.80
CA ARG A 1086 -3.59 20.96 41.12
C ARG A 1086 -2.51 20.87 42.21
N TYR A 1087 -1.33 20.35 41.88
CA TYR A 1087 -0.27 20.05 42.85
C TYR A 1087 0.84 21.09 42.89
N LEU A 1088 1.14 21.78 41.78
CA LEU A 1088 2.21 22.78 41.71
C LEU A 1088 1.71 24.22 41.42
N ASP A 1089 0.67 24.38 40.59
CA ASP A 1089 0.24 25.67 39.99
C ASP A 1089 1.43 26.45 39.38
N LYS A 1090 2.23 25.76 38.55
CA LYS A 1090 3.41 26.29 37.85
C LYS A 1090 3.26 26.15 36.33
N PRO A 1091 3.98 26.96 35.52
CA PRO A 1091 4.14 26.75 34.08
C PRO A 1091 4.63 25.34 33.76
N VAL A 1092 4.13 24.79 32.65
CA VAL A 1092 4.48 23.47 32.11
C VAL A 1092 5.28 23.62 30.82
N LEU A 1093 6.42 22.94 30.76
CA LEU A 1093 7.21 22.75 29.56
C LEU A 1093 7.39 21.25 29.33
N ILE A 1094 7.00 20.72 28.17
CA ILE A 1094 7.43 19.36 27.82
C ILE A 1094 8.88 19.45 27.33
N THR A 1095 9.82 18.88 28.08
CA THR A 1095 11.26 19.01 27.86
C THR A 1095 11.82 18.04 26.84
N GLU A 1096 11.12 16.93 26.57
CA GLU A 1096 11.31 16.02 25.42
C GLU A 1096 9.99 15.32 25.08
N TYR A 1097 9.69 15.19 23.79
CA TYR A 1097 8.63 14.33 23.27
C TYR A 1097 8.85 14.00 21.79
N GLY A 1098 8.36 12.84 21.35
CA GLY A 1098 8.42 12.39 19.97
C GLY A 1098 8.11 10.89 19.84
N CYS A 1099 8.38 10.32 18.67
CA CYS A 1099 8.36 8.88 18.46
C CYS A 1099 9.30 8.48 17.29
N PRO A 1100 9.64 7.18 17.15
CA PRO A 1100 10.39 6.66 16.01
C PRO A 1100 9.67 6.89 14.68
N SER A 1101 10.45 7.09 13.61
CA SER A 1101 9.97 7.07 12.22
C SER A 1101 10.04 5.68 11.57
N TYR A 1102 10.30 4.63 12.35
CA TYR A 1102 10.41 3.24 11.89
C TYR A 1102 9.39 2.39 12.64
N GLN A 1103 8.80 1.45 11.91
CA GLN A 1103 7.90 0.43 12.45
C GLN A 1103 8.25 -0.90 11.77
N MET A 1104 8.18 -2.01 12.50
CA MET A 1104 8.32 -3.34 11.91
C MET A 1104 7.22 -3.58 10.87
N ASP A 1105 7.59 -4.24 9.78
CA ASP A 1105 6.70 -4.71 8.72
C ASP A 1105 5.81 -3.62 8.06
N GLN A 1106 6.19 -2.34 8.18
CA GLN A 1106 5.55 -1.21 7.51
C GLN A 1106 6.47 -0.55 6.48
N SER A 1107 5.88 0.10 5.47
CA SER A 1107 6.65 0.93 4.54
C SER A 1107 7.15 2.20 5.24
N ARG A 1108 8.21 2.81 4.68
CA ARG A 1108 8.77 4.07 5.18
C ARG A 1108 7.74 5.20 5.16
N GLU A 1109 6.87 5.22 4.16
CA GLU A 1109 5.83 6.23 3.95
C GLU A 1109 4.78 6.15 5.07
N VAL A 1110 4.34 4.95 5.42
CA VAL A 1110 3.45 4.71 6.58
C VAL A 1110 4.15 5.12 7.87
N ALA A 1111 5.40 4.70 8.08
CA ALA A 1111 6.12 5.00 9.31
C ALA A 1111 6.43 6.51 9.51
N GLU A 1112 6.83 7.24 8.45
CA GLU A 1112 7.04 8.70 8.50
C GLU A 1112 5.71 9.47 8.66
N ARG A 1113 4.60 8.97 8.08
CA ARG A 1113 3.25 9.54 8.27
C ARG A 1113 2.77 9.37 9.71
N ASP A 1114 2.87 8.16 10.26
CA ASP A 1114 2.39 7.87 11.61
C ASP A 1114 3.25 8.60 12.66
N GLN A 1115 4.55 8.80 12.41
CA GLN A 1115 5.40 9.70 13.19
C GLN A 1115 4.85 11.13 13.21
N ALA A 1116 4.42 11.64 12.05
CA ALA A 1116 3.82 12.95 11.94
C ALA A 1116 2.46 13.04 12.66
N LEU A 1117 1.60 12.01 12.59
CA LEU A 1117 0.34 11.96 13.35
C LEU A 1117 0.58 12.00 14.87
N TYR A 1118 1.59 11.28 15.36
CA TYR A 1118 1.97 11.30 16.77
C TYR A 1118 2.40 12.72 17.22
N HIS A 1119 3.29 13.35 16.45
CA HIS A 1119 3.71 14.73 16.71
C HIS A 1119 2.56 15.75 16.61
N LEU A 1120 1.61 15.56 15.68
CA LEU A 1120 0.44 16.42 15.53
C LEU A 1120 -0.38 16.43 16.81
N GLY A 1121 -0.80 15.27 17.31
CA GLY A 1121 -1.62 15.21 18.52
C GLY A 1121 -0.89 15.71 19.77
N ASN A 1122 0.43 15.48 19.86
CA ASN A 1122 1.27 16.12 20.90
C ASN A 1122 1.24 17.65 20.82
N TRP A 1123 1.49 18.23 19.64
CA TRP A 1123 1.49 19.70 19.48
C TRP A 1123 0.12 20.33 19.69
N VAL A 1124 -0.94 19.69 19.19
CA VAL A 1124 -2.33 20.12 19.35
C VAL A 1124 -2.73 20.13 20.83
N ASP A 1125 -2.35 19.11 21.61
CA ASP A 1125 -2.67 19.03 23.03
C ASP A 1125 -1.89 20.06 23.88
N LEU A 1126 -0.66 20.40 23.47
CA LEU A 1126 0.08 21.54 24.02
C LEU A 1126 -0.63 22.86 23.73
N ALA A 1127 -0.95 23.13 22.46
CA ALA A 1127 -1.54 24.38 22.01
C ALA A 1127 -2.94 24.63 22.61
N ASP A 1128 -3.72 23.57 22.83
CA ASP A 1128 -5.02 23.64 23.50
C ASP A 1128 -4.92 23.90 25.01
N ASN A 1129 -3.72 23.81 25.60
CA ASN A 1129 -3.46 24.09 27.02
C ASN A 1129 -2.52 25.29 27.27
N MET A 1130 -2.20 26.08 26.23
CA MET A 1130 -1.49 27.36 26.34
C MET A 1130 -2.38 28.47 26.93
N ALA A 1131 -1.75 29.57 27.34
CA ALA A 1131 -2.44 30.73 27.91
C ALA A 1131 -3.59 31.23 27.00
N GLY A 1132 -4.83 31.07 27.49
CA GLY A 1132 -6.06 31.48 26.79
C GLY A 1132 -6.97 30.31 26.41
N ARG A 1133 -6.45 29.07 26.46
CA ARG A 1133 -7.17 27.81 26.19
C ARG A 1133 -6.99 26.79 27.33
N GLY A 1134 -7.86 25.78 27.37
CA GLY A 1134 -7.73 24.58 28.20
C GLY A 1134 -7.42 24.85 29.68
N VAL A 1135 -6.34 24.23 30.16
CA VAL A 1135 -5.82 24.43 31.53
C VAL A 1135 -5.00 25.73 31.66
N GLY A 1136 -4.43 26.20 30.55
CA GLY A 1136 -3.71 27.46 30.42
C GLY A 1136 -2.34 27.50 31.08
N SER A 1137 -1.68 26.36 31.31
CA SER A 1137 -0.39 26.28 32.00
C SER A 1137 0.82 26.06 31.07
N VAL A 1138 0.60 25.72 29.80
CA VAL A 1138 1.69 25.35 28.87
C VAL A 1138 2.41 26.57 28.31
N ILE A 1139 3.75 26.56 28.35
CA ILE A 1139 4.62 27.58 27.74
C ILE A 1139 5.35 27.10 26.47
N GLY A 1140 5.11 25.86 26.06
CA GLY A 1140 5.61 25.26 24.82
C GLY A 1140 6.12 23.83 25.04
N GLY A 1141 6.92 23.34 24.08
CA GLY A 1141 7.48 21.99 24.10
C GLY A 1141 8.77 21.88 23.32
N VAL A 1142 9.56 20.85 23.62
CA VAL A 1142 10.83 20.54 22.96
C VAL A 1142 10.72 19.18 22.28
N VAL A 1143 10.84 19.16 20.96
CA VAL A 1143 10.82 17.93 20.17
C VAL A 1143 12.14 17.17 20.35
N PHE A 1144 12.02 15.85 20.53
CA PHE A 1144 13.11 14.88 20.44
C PHE A 1144 12.89 14.10 19.13
N GLU A 1145 13.72 14.24 18.09
CA GLU A 1145 14.92 15.11 18.00
C GLU A 1145 15.23 15.61 16.57
N TRP A 1146 16.33 16.34 16.38
CA TRP A 1146 16.67 16.93 15.08
C TRP A 1146 16.98 15.90 13.98
N SER A 1147 17.87 14.95 14.27
CA SER A 1147 18.44 14.02 13.30
C SER A 1147 18.58 12.64 13.93
N ASP A 1148 18.42 11.58 13.14
CA ASP A 1148 18.70 10.21 13.60
C ASP A 1148 20.09 10.06 14.24
N GLU A 1149 20.14 9.46 15.43
CA GLU A 1149 21.37 9.19 16.18
C GLU A 1149 21.60 7.67 16.29
N TRP A 1150 22.33 7.12 15.31
CA TRP A 1150 22.61 5.68 15.08
C TRP A 1150 23.38 4.95 16.19
N TRP A 1151 23.53 5.53 17.38
CA TRP A 1151 24.16 4.90 18.55
C TRP A 1151 23.17 4.62 19.67
N LYS A 1152 21.92 5.11 19.58
CA LYS A 1152 20.94 5.05 20.66
C LYS A 1152 20.23 3.70 20.82
N ALA A 1153 20.36 2.75 19.89
CA ALA A 1153 19.71 1.46 20.08
C ALA A 1153 20.30 0.67 21.27
N GLY A 1154 21.54 0.98 21.65
CA GLY A 1154 22.19 0.52 22.87
C GLY A 1154 23.71 0.33 22.72
N GLN A 1155 24.31 -0.38 23.67
CA GLN A 1155 25.77 -0.50 23.74
C GLN A 1155 26.36 -1.52 22.73
N PRO A 1156 27.54 -1.22 22.13
CA PRO A 1156 28.32 -2.20 21.38
C PRO A 1156 28.78 -3.39 22.25
N PRO A 1157 28.96 -4.59 21.66
CA PRO A 1157 28.80 -4.93 20.25
C PRO A 1157 27.38 -5.37 19.87
N ARG A 1158 26.39 -5.23 20.77
CA ARG A 1158 25.00 -5.66 20.52
C ARG A 1158 24.32 -4.77 19.48
N PHE A 1159 24.56 -3.47 19.58
CA PHE A 1159 24.13 -2.44 18.63
C PHE A 1159 25.40 -1.73 18.13
N LEU A 1160 25.48 -1.43 16.84
CA LEU A 1160 26.70 -0.92 16.22
C LEU A 1160 26.48 0.51 15.71
N PRO A 1161 27.28 1.51 16.12
CA PRO A 1161 27.03 2.92 15.79
C PRO A 1161 27.10 3.25 14.29
N GLY A 1162 27.62 2.31 13.48
CA GLY A 1162 27.67 2.39 12.02
C GLY A 1162 26.55 1.62 11.30
N THR A 1163 25.49 1.20 12.00
CA THR A 1163 24.33 0.49 11.44
C THR A 1163 23.07 1.06 12.06
N HIS A 1164 22.10 1.48 11.25
CA HIS A 1164 20.80 1.94 11.75
C HIS A 1164 19.99 0.72 12.19
N ASP A 1165 19.87 0.50 13.50
CA ASP A 1165 19.33 -0.76 14.03
C ASP A 1165 17.80 -0.81 13.95
N THR A 1166 17.26 -1.99 13.67
CA THR A 1166 15.81 -2.25 13.48
C THR A 1166 15.25 -3.23 14.52
N GLN A 1167 16.03 -3.60 15.53
CA GLN A 1167 15.57 -4.30 16.72
C GLN A 1167 14.90 -3.32 17.69
N PRO A 1168 13.84 -3.74 18.41
CA PRO A 1168 13.11 -2.86 19.30
C PRO A 1168 13.84 -2.72 20.63
N ASN A 1169 13.88 -1.50 21.19
CA ASN A 1169 14.53 -1.25 22.48
C ASN A 1169 13.61 -1.63 23.66
N TRP A 1170 12.35 -1.20 23.59
CA TRP A 1170 11.31 -1.43 24.62
C TRP A 1170 9.90 -1.16 24.05
N ALA A 1171 8.86 -1.72 24.67
CA ALA A 1171 7.47 -1.56 24.23
C ALA A 1171 6.82 -0.31 24.85
N GLY A 1172 6.08 0.46 24.07
CA GLY A 1172 5.48 1.72 24.50
C GLY A 1172 4.32 2.18 23.61
N PRO A 1173 3.70 3.34 23.89
CA PRO A 1173 2.54 3.85 23.16
C PRO A 1173 2.91 4.46 21.78
N PHE A 1174 3.93 3.91 21.12
CA PHE A 1174 4.48 4.36 19.84
C PHE A 1174 3.71 3.78 18.64
N PRO A 1175 3.88 4.34 17.42
CA PRO A 1175 3.53 3.65 16.20
C PRO A 1175 4.16 2.25 16.18
N GLY A 1176 3.40 1.21 15.81
CA GLY A 1176 3.84 -0.19 15.86
C GLY A 1176 4.05 -0.79 17.27
N GLY A 1177 3.88 -0.01 18.34
CA GLY A 1177 3.98 -0.48 19.74
C GLY A 1177 5.40 -0.56 20.33
N TRP A 1178 6.44 -0.21 19.56
CA TRP A 1178 7.84 -0.40 19.94
C TRP A 1178 8.68 0.87 19.75
N ASN A 1179 9.66 1.03 20.64
CA ASN A 1179 10.67 2.08 20.54
C ASN A 1179 11.83 1.63 19.64
N PHE A 1180 12.24 2.53 18.75
CA PHE A 1180 13.48 2.44 17.95
C PHE A 1180 14.20 3.79 18.07
N GLU A 1181 15.04 3.92 19.10
CA GLU A 1181 15.53 5.22 19.58
C GLU A 1181 16.39 5.99 18.55
N GLU A 1182 17.05 5.26 17.65
CA GLU A 1182 17.86 5.83 16.57
C GLU A 1182 17.04 6.51 15.46
N TRP A 1183 15.72 6.37 15.47
CA TRP A 1183 14.81 6.81 14.40
C TRP A 1183 13.94 8.01 14.80
N TYR A 1184 14.25 8.70 15.89
CA TYR A 1184 13.47 9.83 16.40
C TYR A 1184 13.65 11.15 15.63
N GLY A 1185 14.57 11.21 14.66
CA GLY A 1185 14.85 12.45 13.95
C GLY A 1185 13.63 13.04 13.23
N LEU A 1186 13.55 14.37 13.17
CA LEU A 1186 12.79 15.08 12.11
C LEU A 1186 13.50 15.01 10.75
N THR A 1187 14.78 14.62 10.76
CA THR A 1187 15.63 14.41 9.59
C THR A 1187 16.40 13.08 9.69
N SER A 1188 16.67 12.46 8.55
CA SER A 1188 17.53 11.27 8.47
C SER A 1188 18.88 11.59 7.83
N GLN A 1189 19.90 10.80 8.16
CA GLN A 1189 21.26 10.91 7.60
C GLN A 1189 21.47 10.04 6.33
N GLY A 1190 20.40 9.48 5.77
CA GLY A 1190 20.45 8.61 4.58
C GLY A 1190 21.08 7.26 4.90
N ASP A 1191 21.87 6.72 3.98
CA ASP A 1191 22.65 5.48 4.16
C ASP A 1191 23.91 5.64 5.04
N GLY A 1192 24.09 6.82 5.65
CA GLY A 1192 25.22 7.15 6.53
C GLY A 1192 26.54 7.46 5.81
N ARG A 1193 26.69 7.20 4.51
CA ARG A 1193 27.98 7.38 3.79
C ARG A 1193 28.44 8.83 3.70
N VAL A 1194 27.49 9.78 3.70
CA VAL A 1194 27.74 11.23 3.63
C VAL A 1194 27.48 11.90 5.00
N SER A 1195 27.38 11.12 6.08
CA SER A 1195 27.21 11.64 7.43
C SER A 1195 28.45 12.46 7.86
N PRO A 1196 28.28 13.59 8.57
CA PRO A 1196 27.02 14.16 9.09
C PRO A 1196 26.39 15.22 8.19
N PHE A 1197 26.78 15.34 6.90
CA PHE A 1197 26.40 16.47 6.03
C PHE A 1197 25.01 16.33 5.39
N LEU A 1198 24.53 15.11 5.17
CA LEU A 1198 23.28 14.84 4.45
C LEU A 1198 22.04 14.93 5.37
N ARG A 1199 20.94 15.51 4.87
CA ARG A 1199 19.61 15.51 5.52
C ARG A 1199 18.51 15.05 4.56
N GLN A 1200 17.78 14.00 4.90
CA GLN A 1200 16.47 13.71 4.30
C GLN A 1200 15.37 14.22 5.24
N LEU A 1201 14.57 15.18 4.80
CA LEU A 1201 13.50 15.76 5.61
C LEU A 1201 12.27 14.82 5.67
N ARG A 1202 11.72 14.59 6.86
CA ARG A 1202 10.53 13.74 7.07
C ARG A 1202 9.21 14.50 6.97
N VAL A 1203 8.09 13.76 6.92
CA VAL A 1203 6.74 14.34 6.98
C VAL A 1203 6.53 15.16 8.27
N SER A 1204 7.10 14.72 9.38
CA SER A 1204 7.13 15.44 10.67
C SER A 1204 7.83 16.81 10.60
N TYR A 1205 8.88 16.98 9.78
CA TYR A 1205 9.46 18.29 9.49
C TYR A 1205 8.48 19.20 8.72
N LYS A 1206 7.79 18.66 7.69
CA LYS A 1206 6.79 19.43 6.90
C LYS A 1206 5.65 19.91 7.81
N LEU A 1207 5.18 19.04 8.70
CA LEU A 1207 4.13 19.29 9.69
C LEU A 1207 4.47 20.48 10.60
N TYR A 1208 5.59 20.43 11.33
CA TYR A 1208 5.97 21.52 12.23
C TYR A 1208 6.21 22.84 11.48
N ARG A 1209 6.74 22.78 10.25
CA ARG A 1209 6.97 23.95 9.39
C ARG A 1209 5.68 24.70 9.05
N GLN A 1210 4.53 24.05 9.10
CA GLN A 1210 3.22 24.68 8.96
C GLN A 1210 2.65 25.10 10.32
N LEU A 1211 2.64 24.19 11.31
CA LEU A 1211 2.10 24.45 12.65
C LEU A 1211 2.77 25.66 13.33
N TRP A 1212 4.10 25.69 13.40
CA TRP A 1212 4.83 26.75 14.11
C TRP A 1212 4.81 28.11 13.41
N LYS A 1213 4.64 28.13 12.07
CA LYS A 1213 4.36 29.39 11.34
C LYS A 1213 2.97 29.95 11.66
N LYS A 1214 1.97 29.08 11.88
CA LYS A 1214 0.61 29.46 12.26
C LYS A 1214 0.51 29.91 13.71
N THR A 1215 1.19 29.22 14.64
CA THR A 1215 1.23 29.61 16.07
C THR A 1215 1.82 31.02 16.26
N ALA A 1216 2.81 31.41 15.45
CA ALA A 1216 3.38 32.76 15.46
C ALA A 1216 2.42 33.88 15.02
N LEU A 1217 1.19 33.53 14.59
CA LEU A 1217 0.12 34.46 14.23
C LEU A 1217 -1.07 34.43 15.22
N LEU A 1218 -1.00 33.62 16.28
CA LEU A 1218 -1.96 33.65 17.38
C LEU A 1218 -1.61 34.82 18.33
N PRO A 1219 -2.57 35.69 18.68
CA PRO A 1219 -2.32 36.90 19.48
C PRO A 1219 -2.01 36.61 20.96
#